data_AF-A0A2N6K6F1-F1
#
_entry.id   AF-A0A2N6K6F1-F1
#
_cell.length_a   1.000
_cell.length_b   1.000
_cell.length_c   1.000
_cell.angle_alpha   90.00
_cell.angle_beta   90.00
_cell.angle_gamma   90.00
#
_symmetry.space_group_name_H-M   'P 1'
#
loop_
_entity.id
_entity.type
_entity.pdbx_description
1 polymer ?
#
loop_
_entity_poly.entity_id
_entity_poly.type
_entity_poly.pdbx_seq_one_letter_code
_entity_poly.pdbx_strand_id
1 'polypeptide(L)'
;MSNISLLVVGVLATGQSSPAKLPEQLQIEPDNPLLEVNLEQANSIVSVAKITPPELILQEQNIKNIPGESAKYKYKEILSNQSKIKSHNSSVIAAPAEEEKQQKSINQPDFSQDLENPSPNLSPTRTEALKIPPSLPGKGVRALGQQMISPHDVKSQIKQQVVKIPQENTSSDSDNQMSKITSVSQLDDVQPQDWAFGALQSLVERYGCIAGYPDSHFLGNRAINRYEFAAGLAACLQKINELIANNTNNTVTQEDLIILQRLQTEFQAQLQELQGRVANLEAQTEELQANQFSPITKLVGQAIFSLQGTNSTDVDLFPRDGKPERQGKTNLNFTNSAQLTLATSFSGKDLLLTSLAAGNLNSSAPYVYTNMGRLGFEADTNNNDLVINELSYRFPVSDQVGFVVGTAGVNPVNTFRGINPLEGAGEGAISLFAQRNPILAIGNSTGGVGFDWQISDRISLQGIYSAEIPSFPNDTNLGGIFGGRYTTGAQLTLAPTDNIDVGIHYLFSHSPDGLLGNGIGDAQLISPFAPPTAFNTHAVGATATWRINPNLQLGAWGGWTHSDPVNLSGSVETTNWAMFAAFPNLGRPGNLGGILFGQPPKITSSTLPEGYNFPNFFDGGTAGGREDTSVHAEIFYRAQLNNNIALTPGVFVIFNPDHNAANDPLIVGALRATFRF
;
A
#
# COMPACT_ATOMS: atom_id res chain seq x y z
N MET A 1 -27.42 17.33 69.24
CA MET A 1 -28.36 16.36 68.64
C MET A 1 -27.49 15.25 68.06
N SER A 2 -27.40 14.03 68.60
CA SER A 2 -28.42 13.13 69.18
C SER A 2 -29.43 12.64 68.13
N ASN A 3 -29.73 11.35 67.97
CA ASN A 3 -29.29 10.12 68.69
C ASN A 3 -29.28 8.92 67.72
N ILE A 4 -28.27 8.02 67.73
CA ILE A 4 -28.17 6.72 68.45
C ILE A 4 -29.16 5.61 67.99
N SER A 5 -28.62 4.55 67.36
CA SER A 5 -28.76 3.10 67.70
C SER A 5 -27.90 2.27 66.70
N LEU A 6 -26.89 1.44 67.05
CA LEU A 6 -26.79 0.20 67.86
C LEU A 6 -27.45 -1.03 67.20
N LEU A 7 -26.88 -2.27 67.15
CA LEU A 7 -25.61 -2.93 67.60
C LEU A 7 -25.05 -3.82 66.42
N VAL A 8 -24.04 -4.71 66.44
CA VAL A 8 -23.17 -5.42 67.42
C VAL A 8 -21.79 -5.64 66.70
N VAL A 9 -20.60 -5.29 67.21
CA VAL A 9 -19.66 -6.00 68.13
C VAL A 9 -19.52 -7.53 67.92
N GLY A 10 -18.34 -8.16 67.80
CA GLY A 10 -16.96 -7.66 67.57
C GLY A 10 -15.85 -8.08 68.58
N VAL A 11 -15.27 -9.29 68.47
CA VAL A 11 -14.09 -9.84 69.21
C VAL A 11 -13.48 -10.96 68.31
N LEU A 12 -12.21 -11.00 67.83
CA LEU A 12 -10.84 -11.04 68.41
C LEU A 12 -10.50 -12.36 69.18
N ALA A 13 -9.40 -13.09 68.98
CA ALA A 13 -8.25 -12.98 68.07
C ALA A 13 -7.45 -14.33 67.98
N THR A 14 -6.27 -14.31 67.32
CA THR A 14 -5.19 -15.33 67.27
C THR A 14 -5.31 -16.48 66.25
N GLY A 15 -4.16 -16.87 65.66
CA GLY A 15 -4.01 -18.00 64.73
C GLY A 15 -3.17 -17.66 63.48
N GLN A 16 -1.92 -18.15 63.41
CA GLN A 16 -1.09 -18.12 62.19
C GLN A 16 -1.27 -19.41 61.39
N SER A 17 -1.19 -19.36 60.06
CA SER A 17 -0.93 -20.53 59.22
C SER A 17 -0.26 -20.16 57.88
N SER A 18 0.63 -21.04 57.42
CA SER A 18 1.40 -20.90 56.16
C SER A 18 0.66 -21.50 54.95
N PRO A 19 1.02 -21.13 53.70
CA PRO A 19 0.40 -21.67 52.50
C PRO A 19 0.65 -23.18 52.30
N ALA A 20 -0.27 -23.85 51.60
CA ALA A 20 -0.24 -25.28 51.33
C ALA A 20 0.73 -25.66 50.20
N LYS A 21 1.28 -26.88 50.27
CA LYS A 21 2.18 -27.48 49.28
C LYS A 21 1.43 -28.12 48.10
N LEU A 22 2.10 -28.17 46.94
CA LEU A 22 1.78 -29.12 45.87
C LEU A 22 2.17 -30.57 46.28
N PRO A 23 1.49 -31.60 45.77
CA PRO A 23 2.01 -32.97 45.72
C PRO A 23 3.03 -33.15 44.57
N GLU A 24 3.84 -34.21 44.65
CA GLU A 24 4.99 -34.46 43.76
C GLU A 24 4.81 -35.76 42.92
N GLN A 25 5.79 -36.05 42.07
CA GLN A 25 5.80 -37.03 40.97
C GLN A 25 5.48 -38.49 41.33
N LEU A 26 5.11 -39.25 40.29
CA LEU A 26 5.52 -40.65 40.11
C LEU A 26 5.93 -40.90 38.66
N GLN A 27 6.94 -41.75 38.46
CA GLN A 27 7.41 -42.28 37.16
C GLN A 27 7.28 -43.81 37.15
N ILE A 28 7.30 -44.42 35.94
CA ILE A 28 8.03 -45.64 35.53
C ILE A 28 7.27 -46.47 34.47
N GLU A 29 8.01 -46.88 33.44
CA GLU A 29 7.72 -47.81 32.32
C GLU A 29 7.94 -49.30 32.73
N PRO A 30 7.89 -50.33 31.86
CA PRO A 30 7.38 -50.45 30.49
C PRO A 30 6.40 -51.65 30.31
N ASP A 31 5.87 -51.87 29.10
CA ASP A 31 6.17 -53.11 28.33
C ASP A 31 5.63 -53.06 26.88
N ASN A 32 6.22 -53.90 26.01
CA ASN A 32 5.98 -54.02 24.55
C ASN A 32 5.14 -55.32 24.26
N PRO A 33 4.86 -55.82 23.02
CA PRO A 33 5.38 -55.44 21.71
C PRO A 33 4.40 -55.38 20.50
N LEU A 34 4.91 -54.81 19.39
CA LEU A 34 4.69 -55.17 17.98
C LEU A 34 3.27 -55.25 17.38
N LEU A 35 3.03 -54.41 16.38
CA LEU A 35 2.29 -54.80 15.17
C LEU A 35 2.90 -54.09 13.94
N GLU A 36 3.61 -54.83 13.10
CA GLU A 36 4.14 -54.34 11.83
C GLU A 36 3.06 -54.34 10.74
N VAL A 37 3.07 -53.33 9.85
CA VAL A 37 2.31 -53.35 8.60
C VAL A 37 3.22 -52.85 7.47
N ASN A 38 3.31 -53.65 6.40
CA ASN A 38 4.33 -53.59 5.35
C ASN A 38 4.65 -52.21 4.74
N LEU A 39 5.94 -51.88 4.71
CA LEU A 39 6.53 -50.83 3.87
C LEU A 39 6.84 -51.36 2.45
N GLU A 40 5.83 -51.84 1.69
CA GLU A 40 6.08 -52.31 0.32
C GLU A 40 4.92 -52.05 -0.67
N GLN A 41 4.45 -50.80 -0.76
CA GLN A 41 3.62 -50.38 -1.92
C GLN A 41 3.64 -48.88 -2.28
N ALA A 42 4.44 -48.05 -1.59
CA ALA A 42 4.45 -46.60 -1.75
C ALA A 42 5.74 -46.07 -2.41
N ASN A 43 6.07 -46.55 -3.62
CA ASN A 43 7.22 -46.04 -4.37
C ASN A 43 6.94 -45.85 -5.87
N SER A 44 6.03 -44.91 -6.16
CA SER A 44 5.76 -44.39 -7.51
C SER A 44 5.73 -42.85 -7.47
N ILE A 45 6.93 -42.25 -7.46
CA ILE A 45 7.10 -40.80 -7.48
C ILE A 45 6.65 -40.25 -8.84
N VAL A 46 5.39 -39.79 -8.91
CA VAL A 46 4.88 -39.06 -10.08
C VAL A 46 5.41 -37.64 -10.04
N SER A 47 6.20 -37.26 -11.05
CA SER A 47 6.77 -35.92 -11.18
C SER A 47 5.70 -34.87 -11.46
N VAL A 48 5.93 -33.64 -10.99
CA VAL A 48 5.06 -32.47 -11.22
C VAL A 48 5.25 -31.97 -12.65
N ALA A 49 4.63 -32.67 -13.60
CA ALA A 49 4.71 -32.39 -15.03
C ALA A 49 3.42 -32.82 -15.77
N LYS A 50 2.24 -32.34 -15.32
CA LYS A 50 0.97 -32.74 -15.95
C LYS A 50 -0.23 -31.77 -15.88
N ILE A 51 0.00 -30.45 -15.93
CA ILE A 51 -1.02 -29.48 -16.38
C ILE A 51 -0.35 -28.48 -17.33
N THR A 52 -0.11 -28.91 -18.57
CA THR A 52 0.39 -28.06 -19.66
C THR A 52 -0.36 -28.43 -20.95
N PRO A 53 -0.91 -27.47 -21.71
CA PRO A 53 -1.52 -27.75 -23.02
C PRO A 53 -0.52 -28.36 -24.02
N PRO A 54 -0.98 -29.18 -24.99
CA PRO A 54 -0.11 -30.00 -25.83
C PRO A 54 0.78 -29.22 -26.83
N GLU A 55 0.53 -27.93 -27.04
CA GLU A 55 1.18 -27.13 -28.08
C GLU A 55 2.68 -26.82 -27.83
N LEU A 56 3.14 -26.92 -26.57
CA LEU A 56 4.51 -26.57 -26.19
C LEU A 56 5.54 -27.71 -26.36
N ILE A 57 5.13 -28.94 -26.68
CA ILE A 57 6.03 -30.11 -26.74
C ILE A 57 6.84 -30.16 -28.04
N LEU A 58 6.39 -29.50 -29.12
CA LEU A 58 6.98 -29.62 -30.46
C LEU A 58 8.27 -28.81 -30.70
N GLN A 59 8.70 -27.94 -29.78
CA GLN A 59 9.91 -27.12 -29.99
C GLN A 59 11.20 -27.74 -29.44
N GLU A 60 11.17 -28.52 -28.35
CA GLU A 60 12.41 -29.01 -27.71
C GLU A 60 13.15 -30.09 -28.52
N GLN A 61 12.44 -30.88 -29.34
CA GLN A 61 13.07 -32.03 -30.03
C GLN A 61 14.05 -31.63 -31.14
N ASN A 62 13.96 -30.41 -31.69
CA ASN A 62 14.82 -29.94 -32.79
C ASN A 62 16.18 -29.36 -32.33
N ILE A 63 16.43 -29.22 -31.03
CA ILE A 63 17.63 -28.51 -30.52
C ILE A 63 18.86 -29.43 -30.35
N LYS A 64 18.72 -30.77 -30.49
CA LYS A 64 19.80 -31.74 -30.20
C LYS A 64 20.78 -32.07 -31.33
N ASN A 65 20.61 -31.54 -32.55
CA ASN A 65 21.47 -31.87 -33.71
C ASN A 65 22.04 -30.62 -34.42
N ILE A 66 22.98 -29.90 -33.79
CA ILE A 66 23.82 -28.88 -34.47
C ILE A 66 25.29 -29.02 -33.99
N PRO A 67 26.24 -29.41 -34.86
CA PRO A 67 27.66 -29.42 -34.55
C PRO A 67 28.36 -28.12 -34.98
N GLY A 68 29.36 -27.70 -34.20
CA GLY A 68 30.53 -26.97 -34.72
C GLY A 68 30.40 -25.45 -34.94
N GLU A 69 31.48 -24.75 -34.60
CA GLU A 69 31.66 -23.30 -34.67
C GLU A 69 31.43 -22.70 -36.08
N SER A 70 30.23 -22.15 -36.31
CA SER A 70 29.95 -21.30 -37.48
C SER A 70 28.90 -20.21 -37.19
N ALA A 71 27.87 -20.53 -36.40
CA ALA A 71 26.72 -19.64 -36.16
C ALA A 71 27.03 -18.30 -35.46
N LYS A 72 28.14 -18.18 -34.72
CA LYS A 72 28.44 -16.99 -33.88
C LYS A 72 28.71 -15.69 -34.65
N TYR A 73 29.06 -15.73 -35.94
CA TYR A 73 29.31 -14.52 -36.73
C TYR A 73 28.09 -14.02 -37.52
N LYS A 74 27.24 -14.90 -38.06
CA LYS A 74 26.06 -14.48 -38.86
C LYS A 74 24.98 -13.76 -38.06
N TYR A 75 24.80 -14.06 -36.77
CA TYR A 75 23.77 -13.41 -35.95
C TYR A 75 24.05 -11.93 -35.64
N LYS A 76 25.31 -11.47 -35.76
CA LYS A 76 25.69 -10.10 -35.41
C LYS A 76 25.45 -9.08 -36.54
N GLU A 77 25.35 -9.56 -37.78
CA GLU A 77 25.21 -8.76 -39.00
C GLU A 77 23.72 -8.46 -39.34
N ILE A 78 22.80 -9.34 -38.92
CA ILE A 78 21.36 -9.18 -39.15
C ILE A 78 20.79 -8.05 -38.25
N LEU A 79 21.18 -8.02 -36.97
CA LEU A 79 20.74 -7.01 -36.01
C LEU A 79 21.22 -5.58 -36.36
N SER A 80 22.36 -5.43 -37.04
CA SER A 80 22.88 -4.11 -37.45
C SER A 80 22.16 -3.50 -38.66
N ASN A 81 21.35 -4.27 -39.39
CA ASN A 81 20.65 -3.78 -40.59
C ASN A 81 19.19 -3.36 -40.31
N GLN A 82 18.53 -3.91 -39.29
CA GLN A 82 17.16 -3.51 -38.93
C GLN A 82 17.06 -2.07 -38.40
N SER A 83 18.13 -1.51 -37.82
CA SER A 83 18.14 -0.14 -37.30
C SER A 83 18.21 0.96 -38.36
N LYS A 84 18.46 0.62 -39.63
CA LYS A 84 18.59 1.59 -40.75
C LYS A 84 17.33 1.78 -41.60
N ILE A 85 16.26 1.01 -41.35
CA ILE A 85 15.07 0.98 -42.23
C ILE A 85 13.90 1.85 -41.69
N LYS A 86 13.93 2.26 -40.41
CA LYS A 86 12.89 3.13 -39.81
C LYS A 86 13.09 4.65 -40.01
N SER A 87 14.04 5.09 -40.83
CA SER A 87 14.41 6.52 -40.97
C SER A 87 14.25 7.13 -42.36
N HIS A 88 13.34 6.60 -43.19
CA HIS A 88 12.91 7.22 -44.47
C HIS A 88 11.41 6.97 -44.72
N ASN A 89 10.54 7.95 -44.37
CA ASN A 89 9.27 8.29 -45.04
C ASN A 89 8.38 9.21 -44.17
N SER A 90 8.55 10.54 -44.25
CA SER A 90 7.48 11.55 -44.01
C SER A 90 7.96 13.01 -44.13
N SER A 91 8.08 13.48 -45.37
CA SER A 91 7.91 14.90 -45.77
C SER A 91 7.35 14.91 -47.20
N VAL A 92 6.65 15.92 -47.74
CA VAL A 92 6.70 17.39 -47.52
C VAL A 92 5.30 18.04 -47.72
N ILE A 93 5.20 19.36 -47.43
CA ILE A 93 4.15 20.36 -47.74
C ILE A 93 3.09 20.50 -46.62
N ALA A 94 2.72 21.70 -46.10
CA ALA A 94 3.16 23.11 -46.30
C ALA A 94 3.48 23.77 -44.93
N ALA A 95 4.21 24.89 -44.75
CA ALA A 95 4.70 26.00 -45.60
C ALA A 95 3.77 27.27 -45.64
N PRO A 96 4.32 28.52 -45.73
CA PRO A 96 4.61 29.32 -44.51
C PRO A 96 4.43 30.87 -44.62
N ALA A 97 4.73 31.60 -43.53
CA ALA A 97 5.23 33.00 -43.48
C ALA A 97 5.90 33.21 -42.08
N GLU A 98 7.22 33.44 -41.97
CA GLU A 98 7.92 34.75 -41.94
C GLU A 98 7.60 35.58 -40.67
N GLU A 99 8.46 35.58 -39.64
CA GLU A 99 9.72 36.35 -39.44
C GLU A 99 9.56 37.88 -39.37
N GLU A 100 9.83 38.47 -38.19
CA GLU A 100 10.96 39.43 -38.05
C GLU A 100 11.40 39.63 -36.59
N LYS A 101 12.32 40.58 -36.33
CA LYS A 101 13.17 40.66 -35.12
C LYS A 101 13.14 42.06 -34.45
N GLN A 102 13.83 42.18 -33.30
CA GLN A 102 14.32 43.43 -32.67
C GLN A 102 13.29 44.36 -31.98
N GLN A 103 13.66 45.33 -31.12
CA GLN A 103 14.71 45.45 -30.07
C GLN A 103 14.51 46.76 -29.26
N LYS A 104 14.67 46.75 -27.92
CA LYS A 104 14.87 47.90 -26.98
C LYS A 104 14.06 49.21 -27.13
N SER A 105 13.34 49.61 -26.07
CA SER A 105 13.47 50.94 -25.36
C SER A 105 12.45 51.01 -24.20
N ILE A 106 12.84 51.01 -22.93
CA ILE A 106 13.04 52.22 -22.06
C ILE A 106 11.90 53.25 -22.16
N ASN A 107 11.02 53.29 -21.14
CA ASN A 107 10.81 54.48 -20.28
C ASN A 107 9.90 54.21 -19.07
N GLN A 108 10.30 54.72 -17.91
CA GLN A 108 9.45 55.08 -16.76
C GLN A 108 9.37 56.63 -16.75
N PRO A 109 8.31 57.25 -16.22
CA PRO A 109 8.13 57.43 -14.78
C PRO A 109 6.69 57.07 -14.33
N ASP A 110 6.37 56.69 -13.09
CA ASP A 110 6.56 57.38 -11.79
C ASP A 110 5.86 58.76 -11.70
N PHE A 111 4.74 58.79 -10.96
CA PHE A 111 4.47 59.85 -9.98
C PHE A 111 3.46 59.33 -8.94
N SER A 112 3.45 59.93 -7.75
CA SER A 112 2.77 59.40 -6.55
C SER A 112 1.67 60.32 -6.00
N GLN A 113 1.00 59.83 -4.93
CA GLN A 113 0.27 60.57 -3.88
C GLN A 113 -1.20 60.98 -4.07
N ASP A 114 -2.04 60.32 -3.25
CA ASP A 114 -2.85 60.90 -2.17
C ASP A 114 -4.27 61.52 -2.35
N LEU A 115 -5.08 61.18 -1.33
CA LEU A 115 -6.15 61.95 -0.65
C LEU A 115 -7.64 61.91 -1.11
N GLU A 116 -8.46 61.97 -0.04
CA GLU A 116 -9.83 62.50 0.10
C GLU A 116 -11.05 61.79 -0.53
N ASN A 117 -11.62 60.89 0.29
CA ASN A 117 -13.06 60.66 0.42
C ASN A 117 -13.79 61.95 0.89
N PRO A 118 -14.94 62.29 0.30
CA PRO A 118 -16.10 62.51 1.17
C PRO A 118 -17.43 61.95 0.63
N SER A 119 -18.27 61.47 1.55
CA SER A 119 -19.67 61.11 1.30
C SER A 119 -20.62 62.33 1.39
N PRO A 120 -21.81 62.25 0.78
CA PRO A 120 -23.00 62.74 1.49
C PRO A 120 -24.18 61.75 1.53
N ASN A 121 -25.06 61.94 2.51
CA ASN A 121 -26.25 61.12 2.78
C ASN A 121 -27.43 61.37 1.82
N LEU A 122 -28.36 60.41 1.78
CA LEU A 122 -29.80 60.69 1.92
C LEU A 122 -30.58 59.46 2.43
N SER A 123 -31.61 59.69 3.26
CA SER A 123 -32.56 58.72 3.85
C SER A 123 -33.95 59.43 3.95
N PRO A 124 -35.06 58.93 4.57
CA PRO A 124 -35.29 57.90 5.61
C PRO A 124 -36.29 56.79 5.19
N THR A 125 -36.69 55.78 5.98
CA THR A 125 -37.54 55.76 7.23
C THR A 125 -37.58 54.28 7.72
N ARG A 126 -37.97 53.83 8.93
CA ARG A 126 -38.82 54.32 10.04
C ARG A 126 -38.35 53.77 11.41
N THR A 127 -38.71 54.44 12.49
CA THR A 127 -38.72 54.03 13.93
C THR A 127 -39.72 52.88 14.17
N GLU A 128 -39.59 51.97 15.15
CA GLU A 128 -39.48 52.11 16.63
C GLU A 128 -38.50 51.06 17.23
N ALA A 129 -37.64 51.28 18.26
CA ALA A 129 -37.72 51.99 19.55
C ALA A 129 -38.47 51.22 20.67
N LEU A 130 -37.98 51.07 21.92
CA LEU A 130 -36.67 51.30 22.59
C LEU A 130 -36.70 50.71 24.03
N LYS A 131 -35.61 50.15 24.60
CA LYS A 131 -35.11 50.36 26.00
C LYS A 131 -33.97 49.42 26.46
N ILE A 132 -33.05 49.98 27.25
CA ILE A 132 -31.89 49.42 28.00
C ILE A 132 -31.77 50.32 29.26
N PRO A 133 -31.59 49.84 30.53
CA PRO A 133 -30.25 49.61 31.16
C PRO A 133 -30.29 48.64 32.40
N PRO A 134 -29.27 48.55 33.32
CA PRO A 134 -27.86 48.99 33.31
C PRO A 134 -26.80 47.89 33.61
N SER A 135 -25.52 48.32 33.68
CA SER A 135 -24.26 47.67 34.11
C SER A 135 -24.23 47.10 35.55
N LEU A 136 -23.23 46.34 36.06
CA LEU A 136 -21.75 46.56 36.19
C LEU A 136 -21.01 45.17 36.47
N PRO A 137 -19.74 45.01 36.95
CA PRO A 137 -18.80 44.01 36.37
C PRO A 137 -18.23 42.92 37.31
N GLY A 138 -17.53 41.91 36.76
CA GLY A 138 -16.52 41.14 37.54
C GLY A 138 -16.02 39.80 36.95
N LYS A 139 -14.69 39.69 36.77
CA LYS A 139 -13.81 38.50 36.81
C LYS A 139 -14.31 37.10 36.35
N GLY A 140 -13.57 36.42 35.46
CA GLY A 140 -13.62 34.95 35.32
C GLY A 140 -12.88 34.41 34.09
N VAL A 141 -11.82 33.62 34.28
CA VAL A 141 -10.96 33.08 33.19
C VAL A 141 -11.66 31.96 32.40
N ARG A 142 -11.29 31.85 31.11
CA ARG A 142 -11.74 30.83 30.14
C ARG A 142 -11.63 29.39 30.65
N ALA A 143 -12.63 28.58 30.32
CA ALA A 143 -12.46 27.15 30.07
C ALA A 143 -13.37 26.75 28.89
N LEU A 144 -12.77 26.39 27.75
CA LEU A 144 -13.41 25.82 26.55
C LEU A 144 -12.43 24.76 26.03
N GLY A 145 -12.78 23.49 25.85
CA GLY A 145 -14.12 22.91 25.80
C GLY A 145 -14.61 22.83 24.35
N GLN A 146 -13.92 22.02 23.54
CA GLN A 146 -14.28 21.77 22.15
C GLN A 146 -15.56 20.91 22.09
N GLN A 147 -16.69 21.57 21.88
CA GLN A 147 -17.96 20.94 21.59
C GLN A 147 -18.35 21.33 20.17
N MET A 148 -18.22 20.40 19.20
CA MET A 148 -18.65 20.66 17.83
C MET A 148 -20.18 20.72 17.78
N ILE A 149 -20.71 21.86 17.33
CA ILE A 149 -22.15 22.09 17.17
C ILE A 149 -22.50 21.82 15.72
N SER A 150 -23.36 20.83 15.46
CA SER A 150 -23.89 20.56 14.13
C SER A 150 -24.80 21.68 13.64
N PRO A 151 -24.75 22.04 12.34
CA PRO A 151 -25.85 22.76 11.69
C PRO A 151 -27.16 21.95 11.78
N HIS A 152 -28.29 22.65 11.68
CA HIS A 152 -29.63 22.04 11.72
C HIS A 152 -30.44 22.41 10.47
N ASP A 153 -31.64 21.83 10.37
CA ASP A 153 -32.62 21.96 9.27
C ASP A 153 -32.20 21.27 7.95
N VAL A 154 -33.11 20.75 7.12
CA VAL A 154 -34.55 21.04 6.97
C VAL A 154 -35.42 19.78 7.06
N LYS A 155 -36.60 19.89 7.71
CA LYS A 155 -37.66 18.86 7.65
C LYS A 155 -38.41 18.90 6.31
N SER A 156 -38.20 17.92 5.44
CA SER A 156 -39.06 17.66 4.28
C SER A 156 -40.13 16.61 4.60
N GLN A 157 -41.41 16.95 4.44
CA GLN A 157 -42.50 15.98 4.51
C GLN A 157 -42.69 15.32 3.15
N ILE A 158 -42.56 13.99 3.06
CA ILE A 158 -43.02 13.21 1.90
C ILE A 158 -44.07 12.21 2.38
N LYS A 159 -45.25 12.25 1.76
CA LYS A 159 -46.37 11.36 2.07
C LYS A 159 -46.13 9.99 1.43
N GLN A 160 -46.33 8.92 2.19
CA GLN A 160 -46.42 7.58 1.63
C GLN A 160 -47.68 7.47 0.76
N GLN A 161 -47.52 7.34 -0.55
CA GLN A 161 -48.57 6.86 -1.45
C GLN A 161 -48.31 5.41 -1.81
N VAL A 162 -49.20 4.52 -1.36
CA VAL A 162 -49.15 3.09 -1.69
C VAL A 162 -49.69 2.89 -3.10
N VAL A 163 -48.80 2.71 -4.07
CA VAL A 163 -49.17 2.29 -5.42
C VAL A 163 -49.46 0.79 -5.42
N LYS A 164 -50.71 0.41 -5.69
CA LYS A 164 -51.06 -0.99 -5.97
C LYS A 164 -50.71 -1.31 -7.41
N ILE A 165 -49.84 -2.31 -7.61
CA ILE A 165 -49.62 -2.94 -8.91
C ILE A 165 -50.58 -4.14 -9.00
N PRO A 166 -51.35 -4.33 -10.10
CA PRO A 166 -52.17 -5.52 -10.30
C PRO A 166 -51.31 -6.78 -10.44
N GLN A 167 -51.83 -7.94 -10.01
CA GLN A 167 -51.23 -9.23 -10.35
C GLN A 167 -51.88 -9.77 -11.63
N GLU A 168 -51.06 -10.16 -12.60
CA GLU A 168 -51.45 -11.11 -13.65
C GLU A 168 -50.80 -12.48 -13.35
N ASN A 169 -51.52 -13.55 -13.70
CA ASN A 169 -51.06 -14.91 -13.51
C ASN A 169 -50.31 -15.39 -14.76
N THR A 170 -49.03 -15.73 -14.60
CA THR A 170 -48.30 -16.58 -15.57
C THR A 170 -47.63 -17.73 -14.82
N SER A 171 -48.24 -18.91 -14.93
CA SER A 171 -47.60 -20.20 -14.63
C SER A 171 -46.70 -20.61 -15.79
N SER A 172 -45.65 -21.38 -15.51
CA SER A 172 -44.61 -21.85 -16.46
C SER A 172 -43.80 -20.72 -17.14
N ASP A 173 -42.53 -20.93 -17.54
CA ASP A 173 -41.80 -22.20 -17.59
C ASP A 173 -40.38 -22.13 -16.99
N SER A 174 -39.81 -23.29 -16.70
CA SER A 174 -38.44 -23.47 -16.22
C SER A 174 -37.53 -23.85 -17.39
N ASP A 175 -36.96 -22.87 -18.10
CA ASP A 175 -36.11 -23.15 -19.27
C ASP A 175 -34.67 -22.63 -19.14
N ASN A 176 -33.74 -23.37 -19.75
CA ASN A 176 -32.31 -23.18 -19.60
C ASN A 176 -31.79 -22.07 -20.52
N GLN A 177 -31.06 -21.10 -19.98
CA GLN A 177 -30.05 -20.37 -20.76
C GLN A 177 -28.74 -21.18 -20.92
N MET A 178 -28.89 -22.47 -21.22
CA MET A 178 -27.84 -23.19 -21.95
C MET A 178 -28.16 -23.07 -23.44
N SER A 179 -27.16 -22.61 -24.20
CA SER A 179 -26.95 -23.04 -25.58
C SER A 179 -28.17 -22.93 -26.53
N LYS A 180 -28.35 -21.77 -27.16
CA LYS A 180 -29.00 -21.71 -28.48
C LYS A 180 -28.09 -22.36 -29.53
N ILE A 181 -28.02 -23.70 -29.51
CA ILE A 181 -27.64 -24.48 -30.66
C ILE A 181 -28.68 -24.21 -31.74
N THR A 182 -28.23 -23.73 -32.91
CA THR A 182 -29.06 -23.62 -34.11
C THR A 182 -29.61 -24.99 -34.45
N SER A 183 -30.91 -25.06 -34.78
CA SER A 183 -31.63 -26.33 -34.92
C SER A 183 -30.91 -27.31 -35.85
N VAL A 184 -30.70 -28.54 -35.38
CA VAL A 184 -30.10 -29.66 -36.14
C VAL A 184 -31.14 -30.26 -37.10
N SER A 185 -31.73 -29.38 -37.92
CA SER A 185 -32.77 -29.63 -38.91
C SER A 185 -32.46 -28.98 -40.26
N GLN A 186 -31.20 -28.61 -40.47
CA GLN A 186 -30.61 -28.15 -41.74
C GLN A 186 -29.40 -29.01 -42.12
N LEU A 187 -29.40 -30.28 -41.72
CA LEU A 187 -28.41 -31.29 -42.12
C LEU A 187 -28.65 -31.74 -43.58
N ASP A 188 -28.44 -30.81 -44.52
CA ASP A 188 -27.96 -31.20 -45.85
C ASP A 188 -26.47 -31.58 -45.71
N ASP A 189 -26.18 -32.65 -44.96
CA ASP A 189 -24.81 -33.12 -44.77
C ASP A 189 -24.22 -33.56 -46.10
N VAL A 190 -23.01 -33.08 -46.41
CA VAL A 190 -22.27 -33.45 -47.61
C VAL A 190 -21.87 -34.92 -47.47
N GLN A 191 -22.49 -35.77 -48.29
CA GLN A 191 -22.29 -37.21 -48.27
C GLN A 191 -20.98 -37.57 -49.01
N PRO A 192 -20.34 -38.71 -48.69
CA PRO A 192 -19.17 -39.19 -49.44
C PRO A 192 -19.44 -39.46 -50.93
N GLN A 193 -20.71 -39.54 -51.35
CA GLN A 193 -21.13 -39.70 -52.74
C GLN A 193 -21.40 -38.37 -53.46
N ASP A 194 -21.41 -37.23 -52.75
CA ASP A 194 -21.69 -35.93 -53.36
C ASP A 194 -20.49 -35.41 -54.15
N TRP A 195 -20.78 -34.72 -55.26
CA TRP A 195 -19.75 -34.19 -56.15
C TRP A 195 -18.78 -33.23 -55.42
N ALA A 196 -19.31 -32.45 -54.47
CA ALA A 196 -18.55 -31.50 -53.67
C ALA A 196 -17.54 -32.20 -52.74
N PHE A 197 -17.91 -33.35 -52.16
CA PHE A 197 -17.05 -34.15 -51.29
C PHE A 197 -15.81 -34.65 -52.05
N GLY A 198 -16.03 -35.33 -53.17
CA GLY A 198 -14.94 -35.83 -54.03
C GLY A 198 -14.08 -34.71 -54.63
N ALA A 199 -14.69 -33.55 -54.94
CA ALA A 199 -13.99 -32.37 -55.42
C ALA A 199 -13.05 -31.79 -54.35
N LEU A 200 -13.54 -31.56 -53.12
CA LEU A 200 -12.72 -31.07 -52.01
C LEU A 200 -11.63 -32.11 -51.65
N GLN A 201 -11.97 -33.40 -51.58
CA GLN A 201 -11.00 -34.46 -51.31
C GLN A 201 -9.85 -34.45 -52.34
N SER A 202 -10.14 -34.37 -53.64
CA SER A 202 -9.09 -34.36 -54.67
C SER A 202 -8.21 -33.09 -54.61
N LEU A 203 -8.76 -31.95 -54.19
CA LEU A 203 -7.98 -30.74 -53.92
C LEU A 203 -7.09 -30.89 -52.67
N VAL A 204 -7.61 -31.52 -51.61
CA VAL A 204 -6.88 -31.79 -50.36
C VAL A 204 -5.70 -32.74 -50.59
N GLU A 205 -5.93 -33.84 -51.31
CA GLU A 205 -4.89 -34.82 -51.66
C GLU A 205 -3.81 -34.23 -52.59
N ARG A 206 -4.17 -33.25 -53.44
CA ARG A 206 -3.27 -32.62 -54.42
C ARG A 206 -2.49 -31.43 -53.87
N TYR A 207 -3.08 -30.65 -52.97
CA TYR A 207 -2.51 -29.41 -52.44
C TYR A 207 -2.13 -29.46 -50.95
N GLY A 208 -2.36 -30.59 -50.27
CA GLY A 208 -2.03 -30.76 -48.84
C GLY A 208 -2.76 -29.75 -47.94
N CYS A 209 -3.97 -29.36 -48.33
CA CYS A 209 -4.51 -28.05 -47.98
C CYS A 209 -5.42 -28.02 -46.72
N ILE A 210 -5.63 -29.17 -46.06
CA ILE A 210 -6.33 -29.27 -44.77
C ILE A 210 -5.39 -29.88 -43.72
N ALA A 211 -5.15 -29.13 -42.65
CA ALA A 211 -4.45 -29.57 -41.43
C ALA A 211 -5.41 -29.62 -40.22
N GLY A 212 -6.69 -29.92 -40.47
CA GLY A 212 -7.80 -29.75 -39.50
C GLY A 212 -8.12 -30.94 -38.61
N TYR A 213 -7.51 -32.11 -38.85
CA TYR A 213 -7.63 -33.29 -37.99
C TYR A 213 -6.25 -33.65 -37.40
N PRO A 214 -6.15 -34.15 -36.14
CA PRO A 214 -4.87 -34.38 -35.46
C PRO A 214 -3.91 -35.36 -36.15
N ASP A 215 -4.44 -36.18 -37.05
CA ASP A 215 -3.76 -37.19 -37.87
C ASP A 215 -3.45 -36.71 -39.31
N SER A 216 -3.79 -35.46 -39.65
CA SER A 216 -3.55 -34.83 -40.96
C SER A 216 -4.21 -35.53 -42.17
N HIS A 217 -5.21 -36.38 -41.96
CA HIS A 217 -5.94 -37.07 -43.03
C HIS A 217 -7.41 -36.62 -43.07
N PHE A 218 -7.96 -36.45 -44.28
CA PHE A 218 -9.39 -36.22 -44.45
C PHE A 218 -10.13 -37.56 -44.25
N LEU A 219 -10.97 -37.65 -43.22
CA LEU A 219 -11.68 -38.88 -42.82
C LEU A 219 -12.86 -39.20 -43.76
N GLY A 220 -12.55 -39.49 -45.03
CA GLY A 220 -13.47 -39.57 -46.17
C GLY A 220 -14.61 -40.60 -46.13
N ASN A 221 -14.77 -41.36 -45.03
CA ASN A 221 -15.77 -42.41 -44.87
C ASN A 221 -17.00 -41.98 -44.05
N ARG A 222 -17.18 -40.69 -43.77
CA ARG A 222 -18.36 -40.13 -43.09
C ARG A 222 -18.94 -38.94 -43.84
N ALA A 223 -20.25 -38.74 -43.73
CA ALA A 223 -20.84 -37.46 -44.10
C ALA A 223 -20.35 -36.35 -43.15
N ILE A 224 -20.22 -35.13 -43.68
CA ILE A 224 -19.82 -33.95 -42.91
C ILE A 224 -20.79 -32.79 -43.15
N ASN A 225 -21.01 -31.97 -42.13
CA ASN A 225 -21.94 -30.86 -42.24
C ASN A 225 -21.39 -29.75 -43.16
N ARG A 226 -22.27 -28.94 -43.78
CA ARG A 226 -21.83 -27.91 -44.73
C ARG A 226 -20.89 -26.85 -44.15
N TYR A 227 -20.86 -26.64 -42.82
CA TYR A 227 -19.95 -25.68 -42.19
C TYR A 227 -18.55 -26.28 -41.97
N GLU A 228 -18.46 -27.56 -41.60
CA GLU A 228 -17.22 -28.34 -41.57
C GLU A 228 -16.60 -28.45 -42.97
N PHE A 229 -17.44 -28.68 -43.99
CA PHE A 229 -17.04 -28.61 -45.40
C PHE A 229 -16.55 -27.20 -45.80
N ALA A 230 -17.32 -26.14 -45.48
CA ALA A 230 -16.95 -24.77 -45.81
C ALA A 230 -15.66 -24.30 -45.10
N ALA A 231 -15.40 -24.76 -43.88
CA ALA A 231 -14.13 -24.51 -43.19
C ALA A 231 -12.95 -25.21 -43.88
N GLY A 232 -13.12 -26.47 -44.30
CA GLY A 232 -12.12 -27.20 -45.10
C GLY A 232 -11.85 -26.53 -46.46
N LEU A 233 -12.90 -26.07 -47.14
CA LEU A 233 -12.81 -25.32 -48.40
C LEU A 233 -12.12 -23.97 -48.22
N ALA A 234 -12.43 -23.22 -47.15
CA ALA A 234 -11.81 -21.93 -46.84
C ALA A 234 -10.30 -22.08 -46.56
N ALA A 235 -9.91 -23.05 -45.74
CA ALA A 235 -8.50 -23.39 -45.52
C ALA A 235 -7.80 -23.79 -46.83
N CYS A 236 -8.48 -24.58 -47.67
CA CYS A 236 -7.91 -25.02 -48.94
C CYS A 236 -7.68 -23.85 -49.91
N LEU A 237 -8.65 -22.93 -50.01
CA LEU A 237 -8.54 -21.71 -50.81
C LEU A 237 -7.40 -20.81 -50.33
N GLN A 238 -7.23 -20.66 -49.01
CA GLN A 238 -6.10 -19.91 -48.45
C GLN A 238 -4.76 -20.52 -48.87
N LYS A 239 -4.61 -21.86 -48.79
CA LYS A 239 -3.36 -22.53 -49.16
C LYS A 239 -3.08 -22.49 -50.66
N ILE A 240 -4.10 -22.62 -51.51
CA ILE A 240 -3.96 -22.53 -52.97
C ILE A 240 -3.57 -21.09 -53.38
N ASN A 241 -4.17 -20.07 -52.76
CA ASN A 241 -3.77 -18.67 -52.97
C ASN A 241 -2.32 -18.40 -52.53
N GLU A 242 -1.85 -19.00 -51.43
CA GLU A 242 -0.45 -18.92 -50.98
C GLU A 242 0.52 -19.56 -52.00
N LEU A 243 0.18 -20.74 -52.53
CA LEU A 243 0.99 -21.46 -53.54
C LEU A 243 1.10 -20.68 -54.87
N ILE A 244 0.02 -20.00 -55.27
CA ILE A 244 -0.02 -19.09 -56.43
C ILE A 244 0.85 -17.85 -56.16
N ALA A 245 0.67 -17.17 -55.02
CA ALA A 245 1.41 -15.95 -54.66
C ALA A 245 2.93 -16.18 -54.56
N ASN A 246 3.35 -17.35 -54.06
CA ASN A 246 4.75 -17.75 -53.96
C ASN A 246 5.38 -18.19 -55.30
N ASN A 247 4.68 -18.04 -56.43
CA ASN A 247 5.15 -18.34 -57.79
C ASN A 247 5.66 -19.79 -57.98
N THR A 248 4.97 -20.76 -57.35
CA THR A 248 5.31 -22.18 -57.43
C THR A 248 4.84 -22.81 -58.76
N ASN A 249 5.56 -22.50 -59.85
CA ASN A 249 5.46 -23.00 -61.23
C ASN A 249 4.30 -23.98 -61.53
N ASN A 250 3.23 -23.50 -62.16
CA ASN A 250 2.14 -24.29 -62.78
C ASN A 250 1.54 -25.41 -61.90
N THR A 251 1.52 -25.24 -60.57
CA THR A 251 0.93 -26.23 -59.66
C THR A 251 -0.60 -26.28 -59.68
N VAL A 252 -1.27 -25.21 -60.09
CA VAL A 252 -2.75 -25.13 -60.15
C VAL A 252 -3.23 -25.25 -61.59
N THR A 253 -4.10 -26.23 -61.88
CA THR A 253 -4.62 -26.45 -63.24
C THR A 253 -5.85 -25.59 -63.54
N GLN A 254 -6.20 -25.45 -64.82
CA GLN A 254 -7.38 -24.68 -65.22
C GLN A 254 -8.69 -25.40 -64.84
N GLU A 255 -8.67 -26.73 -64.81
CA GLU A 255 -9.75 -27.57 -64.31
C GLU A 255 -9.99 -27.35 -62.81
N ASP A 256 -8.92 -27.30 -62.01
CA ASP A 256 -9.03 -27.10 -60.55
C ASP A 256 -9.58 -25.70 -60.21
N LEU A 257 -9.23 -24.67 -60.98
CA LEU A 257 -9.83 -23.33 -60.83
C LEU A 257 -11.34 -23.34 -61.11
N ILE A 258 -11.81 -24.11 -62.09
CA ILE A 258 -13.25 -24.26 -62.39
C ILE A 258 -13.96 -25.02 -61.26
N ILE A 259 -13.32 -26.06 -60.71
CA ILE A 259 -13.84 -26.81 -59.55
C ILE A 259 -13.95 -25.89 -58.32
N LEU A 260 -12.91 -25.10 -58.03
CA LEU A 260 -12.89 -24.14 -56.92
C LEU A 260 -13.95 -23.05 -57.08
N GLN A 261 -14.14 -22.47 -58.27
CA GLN A 261 -15.20 -21.49 -58.54
C GLN A 261 -16.59 -22.10 -58.32
N ARG A 262 -16.81 -23.35 -58.72
CA ARG A 262 -18.08 -24.04 -58.51
C ARG A 262 -18.34 -24.34 -57.02
N LEU A 263 -17.32 -24.79 -56.29
CA LEU A 263 -17.39 -25.01 -54.84
C LEU A 263 -17.64 -23.70 -54.06
N GLN A 264 -16.95 -22.61 -54.43
CA GLN A 264 -17.18 -21.27 -53.86
C GLN A 264 -18.62 -20.79 -54.09
N THR A 265 -19.19 -21.07 -55.28
CA THR A 265 -20.57 -20.70 -55.61
C THR A 265 -21.59 -21.52 -54.81
N GLU A 266 -21.40 -22.84 -54.71
CA GLU A 266 -22.34 -23.74 -54.02
C GLU A 266 -22.34 -23.54 -52.50
N PHE A 267 -21.19 -23.19 -51.90
CA PHE A 267 -21.03 -22.94 -50.46
C PHE A 267 -20.93 -21.45 -50.10
N GLN A 268 -21.31 -20.54 -51.00
CA GLN A 268 -21.11 -19.10 -50.83
C GLN A 268 -21.73 -18.55 -49.53
N ALA A 269 -22.95 -19.00 -49.20
CA ALA A 269 -23.66 -18.57 -48.00
C ALA A 269 -22.96 -19.07 -46.71
N GLN A 270 -22.49 -20.32 -46.70
CA GLN A 270 -21.81 -20.92 -45.55
C GLN A 270 -20.41 -20.32 -45.35
N LEU A 271 -19.71 -19.98 -46.45
CA LEU A 271 -18.45 -19.24 -46.40
C LEU A 271 -18.66 -17.82 -45.85
N GLN A 272 -19.72 -17.12 -46.26
CA GLN A 272 -20.07 -15.80 -45.72
C GLN A 272 -20.49 -15.85 -44.24
N GLU A 273 -21.27 -16.86 -43.82
CA GLU A 273 -21.59 -17.03 -42.40
C GLU A 273 -20.34 -17.36 -41.58
N LEU A 274 -19.46 -18.24 -42.09
CA LEU A 274 -18.20 -18.58 -41.41
C LEU A 274 -17.30 -17.35 -41.27
N GLN A 275 -17.16 -16.54 -42.32
CA GLN A 275 -16.44 -15.27 -42.27
C GLN A 275 -17.07 -14.28 -41.28
N GLY A 276 -18.41 -14.15 -41.28
CA GLY A 276 -19.13 -13.30 -40.32
C GLY A 276 -18.99 -13.78 -38.87
N ARG A 277 -18.90 -15.09 -38.64
CA ARG A 277 -18.65 -15.69 -37.33
C ARG A 277 -17.20 -15.51 -36.89
N VAL A 278 -16.23 -15.64 -37.79
CA VAL A 278 -14.82 -15.32 -37.52
C VAL A 278 -14.69 -13.84 -37.17
N ALA A 279 -15.20 -12.93 -38.01
CA ALA A 279 -15.15 -11.49 -37.74
C ALA A 279 -15.88 -11.07 -36.45
N ASN A 280 -16.98 -11.74 -36.07
CA ASN A 280 -17.66 -11.50 -34.80
C ASN A 280 -16.86 -12.06 -33.59
N LEU A 281 -16.19 -13.21 -33.73
CA LEU A 281 -15.31 -13.76 -32.70
C LEU A 281 -14.01 -12.94 -32.57
N GLU A 282 -13.47 -12.42 -33.67
CA GLU A 282 -12.36 -11.47 -33.70
C GLU A 282 -12.77 -10.16 -33.03
N ALA A 283 -13.91 -9.56 -33.40
CA ALA A 283 -14.44 -8.35 -32.76
C ALA A 283 -14.72 -8.55 -31.27
N GLN A 284 -15.26 -9.70 -30.84
CA GLN A 284 -15.43 -10.04 -29.43
C GLN A 284 -14.09 -10.25 -28.72
N THR A 285 -13.08 -10.78 -29.41
CA THR A 285 -11.72 -10.94 -28.87
C THR A 285 -11.02 -9.59 -28.74
N GLU A 286 -11.16 -8.69 -29.72
CA GLU A 286 -10.71 -7.30 -29.63
C GLU A 286 -11.45 -6.53 -28.53
N GLU A 287 -12.77 -6.71 -28.39
CA GLU A 287 -13.56 -6.12 -27.29
C GLU A 287 -13.13 -6.65 -25.92
N LEU A 288 -12.84 -7.95 -25.79
CA LEU A 288 -12.31 -8.57 -24.57
C LEU A 288 -10.81 -8.29 -24.33
N GLN A 289 -10.07 -7.82 -25.33
CA GLN A 289 -8.70 -7.32 -25.18
C GLN A 289 -8.67 -5.82 -24.86
N ALA A 290 -9.59 -5.03 -25.39
CA ALA A 290 -9.76 -3.61 -25.09
C ALA A 290 -10.38 -3.39 -23.70
N ASN A 291 -11.38 -4.21 -23.33
CA ASN A 291 -11.97 -4.24 -21.99
C ASN A 291 -11.26 -5.23 -21.05
N GLN A 292 -9.99 -5.57 -21.32
CA GLN A 292 -9.19 -6.49 -20.49
C GLN A 292 -8.70 -5.85 -19.17
N PHE A 293 -9.58 -5.06 -18.54
CA PHE A 293 -9.51 -4.82 -17.12
C PHE A 293 -9.36 -6.17 -16.41
N SER A 294 -8.40 -6.27 -15.51
CA SER A 294 -8.23 -7.42 -14.64
C SER A 294 -8.74 -7.06 -13.25
N PRO A 295 -10.06 -7.09 -12.98
CA PRO A 295 -10.67 -6.67 -11.71
C PRO A 295 -10.41 -7.68 -10.58
N ILE A 296 -9.22 -8.29 -10.56
CA ILE A 296 -8.71 -9.16 -9.51
C ILE A 296 -8.31 -8.28 -8.33
N THR A 297 -9.31 -7.64 -7.72
CA THR A 297 -9.21 -7.02 -6.40
C THR A 297 -8.87 -8.11 -5.40
N LYS A 298 -7.61 -8.16 -4.96
CA LYS A 298 -7.18 -9.08 -3.91
C LYS A 298 -7.46 -8.42 -2.57
N LEU A 299 -8.23 -9.08 -1.72
CA LEU A 299 -8.28 -8.75 -0.31
C LEU A 299 -6.99 -9.28 0.35
N VAL A 300 -6.36 -8.45 1.18
CA VAL A 300 -5.28 -8.85 2.09
C VAL A 300 -5.67 -8.35 3.48
N GLY A 301 -5.84 -9.27 4.42
CA GLY A 301 -6.22 -8.99 5.79
C GLY A 301 -5.08 -9.19 6.77
N GLN A 302 -4.98 -8.29 7.75
CA GLN A 302 -4.15 -8.45 8.93
C GLN A 302 -4.96 -8.10 10.18
N ALA A 303 -5.05 -9.03 11.13
CA ALA A 303 -5.68 -8.78 12.43
C ALA A 303 -4.66 -9.04 13.55
N ILE A 304 -4.44 -8.03 14.38
CA ILE A 304 -3.52 -8.04 15.52
C ILE A 304 -4.36 -8.04 16.80
N PHE A 305 -4.00 -8.92 17.73
CA PHE A 305 -4.47 -8.91 19.12
C PHE A 305 -3.26 -8.76 20.04
N SER A 306 -3.36 -7.96 21.09
CA SER A 306 -2.25 -7.68 22.01
C SER A 306 -2.70 -7.82 23.46
N LEU A 307 -1.96 -8.59 24.25
CA LEU A 307 -2.02 -8.53 25.72
C LEU A 307 -0.78 -7.78 26.21
N GLN A 308 -0.98 -6.65 26.91
CA GLN A 308 0.10 -5.70 27.17
C GLN A 308 -0.08 -4.88 28.44
N GLY A 309 1.03 -4.36 28.98
CA GLY A 309 1.02 -3.47 30.13
C GLY A 309 2.41 -2.92 30.46
N THR A 310 2.47 -2.00 31.42
CA THR A 310 3.72 -1.39 31.90
C THR A 310 4.00 -1.75 33.36
N ASN A 311 5.21 -1.46 33.84
CA ASN A 311 5.43 -1.26 35.27
C ASN A 311 4.70 -0.01 35.78
N SER A 312 4.74 0.18 37.10
CA SER A 312 4.53 1.48 37.72
C SER A 312 5.88 2.19 37.81
N THR A 313 5.99 3.37 37.23
CA THR A 313 7.12 4.28 37.35
C THR A 313 6.70 5.51 38.14
N ASP A 314 7.54 6.01 39.02
CA ASP A 314 7.37 7.37 39.52
C ASP A 314 8.01 8.36 38.52
N VAL A 315 7.29 9.45 38.21
CA VAL A 315 7.59 10.40 37.14
C VAL A 315 7.59 11.83 37.67
N ASP A 316 8.75 12.47 37.56
CA ASP A 316 9.02 13.90 37.72
C ASP A 316 8.82 14.60 36.36
N LEU A 317 7.82 15.48 36.29
CA LEU A 317 7.49 16.26 35.09
C LEU A 317 8.19 17.63 35.06
N PHE A 318 8.74 18.09 36.17
CA PHE A 318 9.29 19.42 36.34
C PHE A 318 10.53 19.35 37.26
N PRO A 319 11.70 18.87 36.78
CA PRO A 319 12.87 18.52 37.60
C PRO A 319 13.56 19.75 38.22
N ARG A 320 12.87 20.32 39.21
CA ARG A 320 13.22 21.49 40.01
C ARG A 320 13.67 21.10 41.42
N ASP A 321 13.11 20.02 41.95
CA ASP A 321 13.39 19.55 43.31
C ASP A 321 13.47 18.01 43.46
N GLY A 322 13.49 17.29 42.33
CA GLY A 322 13.69 15.84 42.25
C GLY A 322 12.58 15.00 42.88
N LYS A 323 11.34 15.48 42.86
CA LYS A 323 10.18 14.77 43.42
C LYS A 323 9.15 14.46 42.34
N PRO A 324 8.92 13.17 42.05
CA PRO A 324 7.84 12.73 41.19
C PRO A 324 6.47 13.32 41.58
N GLU A 325 5.87 14.14 40.71
CA GLU A 325 4.49 14.61 40.90
C GLU A 325 3.46 13.65 40.30
N ARG A 326 3.92 12.66 39.51
CA ARG A 326 3.08 11.66 38.84
C ARG A 326 3.60 10.25 39.07
N GLN A 327 2.69 9.31 38.85
CA GLN A 327 3.00 7.89 38.73
C GLN A 327 2.52 7.42 37.35
N GLY A 328 3.46 7.03 36.49
CA GLY A 328 3.20 6.47 35.18
C GLY A 328 2.85 4.99 35.29
N LYS A 329 1.66 4.59 34.83
CA LYS A 329 1.27 3.17 34.75
C LYS A 329 0.07 2.93 33.86
N THR A 330 0.08 1.83 33.12
CA THR A 330 -1.13 1.24 32.54
C THR A 330 -1.56 0.02 33.34
N ASN A 331 -2.87 -0.25 33.38
CA ASN A 331 -3.34 -1.60 33.73
C ASN A 331 -2.94 -2.58 32.61
N LEU A 332 -2.83 -3.87 32.95
CA LEU A 332 -2.79 -4.95 31.97
C LEU A 332 -4.08 -4.89 31.14
N ASN A 333 -3.95 -4.74 29.82
CA ASN A 333 -5.08 -4.62 28.90
C ASN A 333 -4.95 -5.57 27.71
N PHE A 334 -6.10 -5.86 27.10
CA PHE A 334 -6.20 -6.68 25.90
C PHE A 334 -6.88 -5.84 24.81
N THR A 335 -6.23 -5.72 23.65
CA THR A 335 -6.63 -4.82 22.57
C THR A 335 -6.55 -5.50 21.21
N ASN A 336 -7.18 -4.89 20.21
CA ASN A 336 -7.16 -5.35 18.83
C ASN A 336 -6.91 -4.20 17.84
N SER A 337 -6.32 -4.55 16.70
CA SER A 337 -6.11 -3.68 15.54
C SER A 337 -6.26 -4.52 14.28
N ALA A 338 -7.22 -4.19 13.43
CA ALA A 338 -7.53 -4.92 12.21
C ALA A 338 -7.40 -4.00 10.98
N GLN A 339 -6.77 -4.51 9.93
CA GLN A 339 -6.58 -3.84 8.65
C GLN A 339 -7.02 -4.78 7.51
N LEU A 340 -7.85 -4.25 6.61
CA LEU A 340 -8.34 -4.95 5.42
C LEU A 340 -8.00 -4.10 4.20
N THR A 341 -7.04 -4.55 3.39
CA THR A 341 -6.58 -3.84 2.20
C THR A 341 -7.13 -4.50 0.95
N LEU A 342 -7.88 -3.74 0.15
CA LEU A 342 -8.28 -4.09 -1.20
C LEU A 342 -7.19 -3.61 -2.17
N ALA A 343 -6.55 -4.56 -2.84
CA ALA A 343 -5.51 -4.34 -3.84
C ALA A 343 -6.09 -4.60 -5.24
N THR A 344 -6.55 -3.54 -5.91
CA THR A 344 -7.16 -3.58 -7.25
C THR A 344 -6.14 -3.17 -8.31
N SER A 345 -6.16 -3.83 -9.47
CA SER A 345 -5.42 -3.39 -10.66
C SER A 345 -6.39 -3.15 -11.81
N PHE A 346 -6.05 -2.23 -12.72
CA PHE A 346 -6.82 -1.91 -13.92
C PHE A 346 -6.06 -2.33 -15.18
N SER A 347 -4.75 -2.06 -15.27
CA SER A 347 -3.89 -2.45 -16.40
C SER A 347 -3.00 -3.68 -16.15
N GLY A 348 -3.04 -4.27 -14.95
CA GLY A 348 -2.14 -5.35 -14.54
C GLY A 348 -0.72 -4.90 -14.16
N LYS A 349 -0.37 -3.62 -14.43
CA LYS A 349 0.88 -2.97 -14.00
C LYS A 349 0.67 -1.92 -12.89
N ASP A 350 -0.55 -1.43 -12.71
CA ASP A 350 -0.95 -0.45 -11.70
C ASP A 350 -1.59 -1.12 -10.46
N LEU A 351 -1.72 -0.35 -9.39
CA LEU A 351 -2.24 -0.81 -8.10
C LEU A 351 -2.96 0.32 -7.35
N LEU A 352 -4.29 0.19 -7.23
CA LEU A 352 -5.10 0.95 -6.29
C LEU A 352 -5.16 0.19 -4.96
N LEU A 353 -4.72 0.84 -3.88
CA LEU A 353 -4.81 0.37 -2.52
C LEU A 353 -5.91 1.16 -1.79
N THR A 354 -6.95 0.44 -1.37
CA THR A 354 -7.98 0.95 -0.45
C THR A 354 -7.90 0.14 0.84
N SER A 355 -7.35 0.74 1.90
CA SER A 355 -7.15 0.07 3.18
C SER A 355 -8.10 0.60 4.25
N LEU A 356 -8.94 -0.29 4.76
CA LEU A 356 -9.84 -0.06 5.88
C LEU A 356 -9.16 -0.50 7.18
N ALA A 357 -9.24 0.31 8.23
CA ALA A 357 -8.70 0.00 9.55
C ALA A 357 -9.78 0.14 10.65
N ALA A 358 -9.67 -0.68 11.69
CA ALA A 358 -10.46 -0.56 12.92
C ALA A 358 -9.63 -1.05 14.12
N GLY A 359 -9.61 -0.31 15.22
CA GLY A 359 -8.88 -0.69 16.43
C GLY A 359 -9.29 0.08 17.69
N ASN A 360 -8.92 -0.47 18.84
CA ASN A 360 -9.11 0.13 20.16
C ASN A 360 -7.80 0.28 20.96
N LEU A 361 -6.65 0.14 20.30
CA LEU A 361 -5.35 0.32 20.93
C LEU A 361 -4.94 1.80 20.85
N ASN A 362 -5.48 2.59 21.78
CA ASN A 362 -5.02 3.96 22.03
C ASN A 362 -3.62 3.94 22.68
N SER A 363 -2.89 5.04 22.52
CA SER A 363 -1.52 5.18 22.98
C SER A 363 -1.40 5.13 24.50
N SER A 364 -0.36 4.46 24.99
CA SER A 364 -0.01 4.45 26.42
C SER A 364 0.42 5.83 26.94
N ALA A 365 0.84 6.73 26.04
CA ALA A 365 1.53 7.97 26.36
C ALA A 365 0.86 8.89 27.41
N PRO A 366 -0.48 9.09 27.43
CA PRO A 366 -1.13 9.92 28.45
C PRO A 366 -1.10 9.32 29.87
N TYR A 367 -0.87 8.01 29.99
CA TYR A 367 -0.87 7.27 31.26
C TYR A 367 0.54 7.03 31.83
N VAL A 368 1.57 7.05 30.97
CA VAL A 368 2.99 6.95 31.34
C VAL A 368 3.75 8.26 31.14
N TYR A 369 3.05 9.32 30.73
CA TYR A 369 3.53 10.69 30.51
C TYR A 369 4.67 10.83 29.48
N THR A 370 4.91 9.83 28.63
CA THR A 370 5.87 9.88 27.53
C THR A 370 5.40 9.09 26.31
N ASN A 371 5.67 9.60 25.10
CA ASN A 371 5.44 8.90 23.84
C ASN A 371 6.54 7.87 23.51
N MET A 372 7.58 7.73 24.35
CA MET A 372 8.63 6.73 24.17
C MET A 372 8.08 5.31 24.38
N GLY A 373 7.08 5.15 25.25
CA GLY A 373 6.44 3.87 25.58
C GLY A 373 5.52 3.26 24.51
N ARG A 374 5.60 3.72 23.26
CA ARG A 374 4.62 3.41 22.21
C ARG A 374 4.88 2.11 21.46
N LEU A 375 3.79 1.40 21.18
CA LEU A 375 3.81 0.16 20.39
C LEU A 375 3.60 0.45 18.90
N GLY A 376 4.33 -0.26 18.04
CA GLY A 376 4.34 -0.05 16.59
C GLY A 376 3.14 -0.63 15.85
N PHE A 377 2.06 -0.90 16.57
CA PHE A 377 0.76 -1.40 16.07
C PHE A 377 -0.42 -0.71 16.79
N GLU A 378 -0.16 0.42 17.47
CA GLU A 378 -1.20 1.30 18.00
C GLU A 378 -2.15 1.77 16.90
N ALA A 379 -3.45 1.63 17.16
CA ALA A 379 -4.54 2.03 16.28
C ALA A 379 -5.78 2.24 17.16
N ASP A 380 -6.12 3.51 17.40
CA ASP A 380 -7.42 3.88 17.95
C ASP A 380 -8.24 4.51 16.84
N THR A 381 -9.38 3.89 16.54
CA THR A 381 -10.37 4.39 15.61
C THR A 381 -11.65 4.70 16.37
N ASN A 382 -11.55 5.53 17.41
CA ASN A 382 -12.62 5.81 18.38
C ASN A 382 -13.22 4.51 18.98
N ASN A 383 -12.38 3.55 19.37
CA ASN A 383 -12.79 2.21 19.81
C ASN A 383 -13.56 1.42 18.72
N ASN A 384 -12.84 1.05 17.66
CA ASN A 384 -13.28 0.16 16.56
C ASN A 384 -14.30 0.72 15.54
N ASP A 385 -14.45 2.04 15.38
CA ASP A 385 -15.08 2.57 14.16
C ASP A 385 -14.24 2.20 12.93
N LEU A 386 -14.88 2.07 11.77
CA LEU A 386 -14.22 1.71 10.52
C LEU A 386 -13.74 2.97 9.78
N VAL A 387 -12.43 3.13 9.61
CA VAL A 387 -11.82 4.29 8.92
C VAL A 387 -11.05 3.86 7.66
N ILE A 388 -10.91 4.77 6.69
CA ILE A 388 -10.00 4.59 5.55
C ILE A 388 -8.62 5.09 5.98
N ASN A 389 -7.64 4.20 6.06
CA ASN A 389 -6.27 4.51 6.48
C ASN A 389 -5.30 4.66 5.29
N GLU A 390 -5.55 3.97 4.18
CA GLU A 390 -4.87 4.23 2.91
C GLU A 390 -5.89 4.31 1.78
N LEU A 391 -5.72 5.32 0.92
CA LEU A 391 -6.38 5.43 -0.37
C LEU A 391 -5.34 5.98 -1.35
N SER A 392 -4.52 5.09 -1.90
CA SER A 392 -3.40 5.42 -2.78
C SER A 392 -3.48 4.67 -4.11
N TYR A 393 -3.18 5.36 -5.20
CA TYR A 393 -3.07 4.79 -6.53
C TYR A 393 -1.62 4.88 -6.99
N ARG A 394 -1.05 3.73 -7.35
CA ARG A 394 0.35 3.54 -7.74
C ARG A 394 0.38 3.07 -9.20
N PHE A 395 1.10 3.77 -10.07
CA PHE A 395 1.15 3.45 -11.50
C PHE A 395 2.56 3.67 -12.09
N PRO A 396 3.06 2.75 -12.94
CA PRO A 396 4.30 2.94 -13.68
C PRO A 396 4.10 3.86 -14.89
N VAL A 397 5.03 4.78 -15.08
CA VAL A 397 5.17 5.61 -16.29
C VAL A 397 6.24 5.02 -17.22
N SER A 398 7.18 4.23 -16.68
CA SER A 398 8.09 3.35 -17.43
C SER A 398 8.41 2.12 -16.58
N ASP A 399 9.13 1.15 -17.14
CA ASP A 399 9.60 -0.03 -16.38
C ASP A 399 10.67 0.31 -15.31
N GLN A 400 11.05 1.59 -15.17
CA GLN A 400 11.97 2.09 -14.14
C GLN A 400 11.37 3.19 -13.24
N VAL A 401 10.23 3.80 -13.60
CA VAL A 401 9.66 4.96 -12.90
C VAL A 401 8.19 4.72 -12.58
N GLY A 402 7.88 4.68 -11.28
CA GLY A 402 6.52 4.66 -10.76
C GLY A 402 6.16 5.94 -10.02
N PHE A 403 4.87 6.29 -10.05
CA PHE A 403 4.29 7.36 -9.25
C PHE A 403 3.25 6.81 -8.27
N VAL A 404 3.07 7.49 -7.15
CA VAL A 404 1.97 7.31 -6.20
C VAL A 404 1.22 8.62 -6.01
N VAL A 405 -0.10 8.57 -5.94
CA VAL A 405 -0.98 9.69 -5.57
C VAL A 405 -2.08 9.16 -4.67
N GLY A 406 -2.45 9.89 -3.62
CA GLY A 406 -3.49 9.43 -2.69
C GLY A 406 -3.88 10.44 -1.63
N THR A 407 -5.11 10.36 -1.16
CA THR A 407 -5.65 11.25 -0.12
C THR A 407 -5.42 10.73 1.31
N ALA A 408 -5.03 9.47 1.45
CA ALA A 408 -4.70 8.82 2.72
C ALA A 408 -3.58 7.78 2.53
N GLY A 409 -2.76 7.58 3.55
CA GLY A 409 -1.64 6.63 3.57
C GLY A 409 -0.41 7.01 2.73
N VAL A 410 -0.39 8.16 2.05
CA VAL A 410 0.77 8.61 1.24
C VAL A 410 1.67 9.49 2.09
N ASN A 411 2.64 8.87 2.76
CA ASN A 411 3.61 9.52 3.65
C ASN A 411 5.01 8.87 3.51
N PRO A 412 6.08 9.45 4.10
CA PRO A 412 7.44 8.94 3.88
C PRO A 412 7.64 7.50 4.37
N VAL A 413 6.98 7.12 5.48
CA VAL A 413 7.00 5.75 6.02
C VAL A 413 6.44 4.73 5.03
N ASN A 414 5.33 5.04 4.35
CA ASN A 414 4.65 4.13 3.43
C ASN A 414 5.17 4.20 1.97
N THR A 415 5.88 5.28 1.62
CA THR A 415 6.36 5.54 0.25
C THR A 415 7.82 5.16 0.06
N PHE A 416 8.68 5.35 1.06
CA PHE A 416 10.10 5.03 0.96
C PHE A 416 10.36 3.53 1.19
N ARG A 417 11.25 2.95 0.38
CA ARG A 417 11.60 1.52 0.42
C ARG A 417 12.21 1.16 1.78
N GLY A 418 11.78 0.02 2.34
CA GLY A 418 12.22 -0.50 3.64
C GLY A 418 13.61 -1.14 3.58
N ILE A 419 14.37 -0.98 4.66
CA ILE A 419 15.76 -1.46 4.81
C ILE A 419 15.98 -2.14 6.18
N ASN A 420 15.12 -1.87 7.16
CA ASN A 420 15.20 -2.48 8.47
C ASN A 420 14.41 -3.81 8.50
N PRO A 421 15.05 -4.98 8.74
CA PRO A 421 14.33 -6.25 8.86
C PRO A 421 13.41 -6.34 10.09
N LEU A 422 13.40 -5.34 10.97
CA LEU A 422 12.54 -5.23 12.15
C LEU A 422 11.31 -4.32 11.93
N GLU A 423 11.00 -3.91 10.70
CA GLU A 423 9.86 -3.03 10.40
C GLU A 423 8.50 -3.75 10.27
N GLY A 424 7.41 -2.99 10.42
CA GLY A 424 6.04 -3.43 10.14
C GLY A 424 5.23 -3.92 11.36
N ALA A 425 4.05 -3.33 11.55
CA ALA A 425 3.19 -3.48 12.72
C ALA A 425 2.88 -4.92 13.17
N GLY A 426 2.65 -5.85 12.23
CA GLY A 426 2.36 -7.25 12.53
C GLY A 426 3.60 -8.16 12.58
N GLU A 427 4.72 -7.73 12.03
CA GLU A 427 5.83 -8.61 11.60
C GLU A 427 7.15 -8.36 12.31
N GLY A 428 7.48 -7.09 12.53
CA GLY A 428 8.76 -6.66 13.07
C GLY A 428 8.75 -6.55 14.59
N ALA A 429 9.46 -5.55 15.08
CA ALA A 429 9.53 -5.20 16.50
C ALA A 429 8.15 -4.87 17.12
N ILE A 430 8.09 -4.80 18.46
CA ILE A 430 6.85 -4.44 19.16
C ILE A 430 6.75 -2.93 19.42
N SER A 431 7.86 -2.23 19.66
CA SER A 431 7.82 -0.76 19.79
C SER A 431 7.66 -0.05 18.44
N LEU A 432 7.20 1.20 18.48
CA LEU A 432 7.22 2.08 17.31
C LEU A 432 8.64 2.52 16.95
N PHE A 433 9.47 2.79 17.97
CA PHE A 433 10.87 3.21 17.84
C PHE A 433 11.69 2.24 16.99
N ALA A 434 11.52 0.93 17.21
CA ALA A 434 12.36 -0.09 16.60
C ALA A 434 12.09 -0.37 15.12
N GLN A 435 10.95 0.08 14.56
CA GLN A 435 10.57 -0.25 13.18
C GLN A 435 11.34 0.56 12.13
N ARG A 436 11.42 1.88 12.27
CA ARG A 436 12.14 2.77 11.34
C ARG A 436 12.66 4.01 12.07
N ASN A 437 13.64 4.67 11.45
CA ASN A 437 14.16 5.96 11.91
C ASN A 437 13.01 6.98 12.09
N PRO A 438 12.76 7.50 13.31
CA PRO A 438 11.63 8.39 13.60
C PRO A 438 11.52 9.66 12.74
N ILE A 439 12.61 10.12 12.11
CA ILE A 439 12.52 11.30 11.23
C ILE A 439 11.65 11.05 9.98
N LEU A 440 11.39 9.80 9.61
CA LEU A 440 10.46 9.44 8.54
C LEU A 440 8.98 9.68 8.90
N ALA A 441 8.65 9.82 10.18
CA ALA A 441 7.31 10.12 10.65
C ALA A 441 7.03 11.63 10.80
N ILE A 442 8.04 12.49 10.64
CA ILE A 442 7.92 13.95 10.77
C ILE A 442 6.79 14.48 9.87
N GLY A 443 6.04 15.44 10.41
CA GLY A 443 4.97 16.16 9.74
C GLY A 443 3.59 15.49 9.78
N ASN A 444 3.43 14.31 10.42
CA ASN A 444 2.14 13.62 10.57
C ASN A 444 1.35 13.44 9.25
N SER A 445 2.08 13.38 8.13
CA SER A 445 1.53 13.56 6.78
C SER A 445 0.60 12.40 6.39
N THR A 446 -0.52 12.70 5.71
CA THR A 446 -1.56 11.69 5.38
C THR A 446 -1.75 11.47 3.88
N GLY A 447 -1.68 12.51 3.05
CA GLY A 447 -1.99 12.41 1.63
C GLY A 447 -1.24 13.41 0.75
N GLY A 448 -0.96 13.01 -0.49
CA GLY A 448 -0.16 13.76 -1.45
C GLY A 448 0.28 12.92 -2.64
N VAL A 449 1.51 13.17 -3.10
CA VAL A 449 2.13 12.54 -4.28
C VAL A 449 3.55 12.08 -3.98
N GLY A 450 4.03 11.09 -4.73
CA GLY A 450 5.42 10.64 -4.69
C GLY A 450 5.83 9.89 -5.94
N PHE A 451 7.11 9.57 -6.04
CA PHE A 451 7.68 8.76 -7.11
C PHE A 451 8.71 7.78 -6.55
N ASP A 452 8.94 6.70 -7.29
CA ASP A 452 10.06 5.78 -7.11
C ASP A 452 10.74 5.56 -8.47
N TRP A 453 12.02 5.92 -8.56
CA TRP A 453 12.84 5.76 -9.76
C TRP A 453 13.98 4.78 -9.49
N GLN A 454 13.90 3.61 -10.11
CA GLN A 454 14.97 2.62 -10.11
C GLN A 454 16.02 2.97 -11.17
N ILE A 455 17.00 3.79 -10.77
CA ILE A 455 18.13 4.23 -11.59
C ILE A 455 18.98 3.04 -12.07
N SER A 456 19.14 2.03 -11.21
CA SER A 456 19.71 0.71 -11.55
C SER A 456 19.28 -0.34 -10.52
N ASP A 457 19.63 -1.61 -10.76
CA ASP A 457 19.31 -2.72 -9.84
C ASP A 457 19.90 -2.56 -8.43
N ARG A 458 20.86 -1.63 -8.24
CA ARG A 458 21.50 -1.31 -6.95
C ARG A 458 21.25 0.12 -6.46
N ILE A 459 20.49 0.94 -7.20
CA ILE A 459 20.27 2.36 -6.90
C ILE A 459 18.83 2.74 -7.22
N SER A 460 18.08 3.19 -6.22
CA SER A 460 16.75 3.79 -6.41
C SER A 460 16.63 5.11 -5.66
N LEU A 461 15.88 6.05 -6.26
CA LEU A 461 15.57 7.35 -5.70
C LEU A 461 14.05 7.46 -5.54
N GLN A 462 13.56 7.47 -4.31
CA GLN A 462 12.20 7.87 -4.00
C GLN A 462 12.13 9.38 -3.72
N GLY A 463 10.98 9.99 -4.03
CA GLY A 463 10.63 11.34 -3.59
C GLY A 463 9.15 11.42 -3.21
N ILE A 464 8.81 12.34 -2.30
CA ILE A 464 7.44 12.52 -1.81
C ILE A 464 7.15 14.00 -1.50
N TYR A 465 5.90 14.41 -1.70
CA TYR A 465 5.28 15.61 -1.15
C TYR A 465 3.92 15.25 -0.56
N SER A 466 3.68 15.52 0.72
CA SER A 466 2.48 15.10 1.45
C SER A 466 2.05 16.15 2.48
N ALA A 467 0.74 16.32 2.67
CA ALA A 467 0.15 17.22 3.66
C ALA A 467 -0.54 16.42 4.78
N GLU A 468 -0.66 17.02 5.97
CA GLU A 468 -1.38 16.41 7.09
C GLU A 468 -2.90 16.40 6.86
N ILE A 469 -3.47 17.51 6.38
CA ILE A 469 -4.92 17.66 6.16
C ILE A 469 -5.21 18.12 4.70
N PRO A 470 -4.90 17.27 3.69
CA PRO A 470 -5.00 17.65 2.27
C PRO A 470 -6.43 17.96 1.81
N SER A 471 -7.44 17.49 2.55
CA SER A 471 -8.87 17.68 2.28
C SER A 471 -9.44 19.01 2.81
N PHE A 472 -8.66 19.80 3.57
CA PHE A 472 -9.17 21.04 4.17
C PHE A 472 -9.28 22.17 3.14
N PRO A 473 -10.48 22.74 2.89
CA PRO A 473 -10.72 23.59 1.72
C PRO A 473 -10.66 25.11 1.99
N ASN A 474 -10.32 25.53 3.22
CA ASN A 474 -10.60 26.89 3.71
C ASN A 474 -9.34 27.69 4.07
N ASP A 475 -8.89 27.60 5.32
CA ASP A 475 -7.74 28.36 5.82
C ASP A 475 -6.42 27.64 5.53
N THR A 476 -5.58 28.25 4.68
CA THR A 476 -4.27 27.73 4.28
C THR A 476 -3.24 27.73 5.42
N ASN A 477 -3.54 28.30 6.58
CA ASN A 477 -2.72 28.16 7.79
C ASN A 477 -3.05 26.88 8.59
N LEU A 478 -4.19 26.24 8.30
CA LEU A 478 -4.67 25.04 9.01
C LEU A 478 -4.59 23.76 8.17
N GLY A 479 -4.65 23.85 6.84
CA GLY A 479 -4.55 22.67 5.97
C GLY A 479 -4.71 22.96 4.49
N GLY A 480 -5.06 21.93 3.73
CA GLY A 480 -5.05 21.89 2.27
C GLY A 480 -3.72 21.33 1.75
N ILE A 481 -3.62 21.11 0.44
CA ILE A 481 -2.43 20.46 -0.15
C ILE A 481 -1.14 21.30 -0.05
N PHE A 482 -1.23 22.63 0.09
CA PHE A 482 -0.07 23.54 0.23
C PHE A 482 -0.14 24.38 1.52
N GLY A 483 -0.95 23.98 2.49
CA GLY A 483 -1.28 24.77 3.67
C GLY A 483 -1.33 23.95 4.94
N GLY A 484 -1.25 24.62 6.09
CA GLY A 484 -1.02 23.98 7.38
C GLY A 484 0.30 23.20 7.37
N ARG A 485 0.28 21.99 7.94
CA ARG A 485 1.46 21.12 8.01
C ARG A 485 1.66 20.32 6.72
N TYR A 486 2.84 20.43 6.12
CA TYR A 486 3.22 19.66 4.93
C TYR A 486 4.70 19.25 4.97
N THR A 487 5.01 18.13 4.31
CA THR A 487 6.33 17.51 4.29
C THR A 487 6.71 17.10 2.87
N THR A 488 7.92 17.44 2.46
CA THR A 488 8.55 16.94 1.24
C THR A 488 9.83 16.19 1.60
N GLY A 489 10.25 15.24 0.79
CA GLY A 489 11.47 14.50 1.06
C GLY A 489 11.92 13.62 -0.08
N ALA A 490 13.14 13.10 0.05
CA ALA A 490 13.72 12.12 -0.86
C ALA A 490 14.49 11.05 -0.09
N GLN A 491 14.46 9.82 -0.60
CA GLN A 491 15.30 8.72 -0.13
C GLN A 491 16.12 8.17 -1.29
N LEU A 492 17.44 8.14 -1.14
CA LEU A 492 18.37 7.43 -1.99
C LEU A 492 18.68 6.07 -1.34
N THR A 493 18.18 4.99 -1.93
CA THR A 493 18.47 3.61 -1.51
C THR A 493 19.54 3.01 -2.42
N LEU A 494 20.58 2.48 -1.79
CA LEU A 494 21.78 1.91 -2.38
C LEU A 494 21.97 0.48 -1.89
N ALA A 495 22.36 -0.44 -2.77
CA ALA A 495 22.79 -1.81 -2.42
C ALA A 495 24.23 -2.06 -2.92
N PRO A 496 25.27 -1.50 -2.27
CA PRO A 496 26.65 -1.54 -2.76
C PRO A 496 27.22 -2.96 -2.91
N THR A 497 26.67 -3.92 -2.15
CA THR A 497 26.92 -5.36 -2.29
C THR A 497 25.62 -6.11 -2.04
N ASP A 498 25.55 -7.39 -2.39
CA ASP A 498 24.35 -8.22 -2.20
C ASP A 498 23.99 -8.48 -0.72
N ASN A 499 24.87 -8.08 0.20
CA ASN A 499 24.73 -8.23 1.64
C ASN A 499 24.66 -6.90 2.40
N ILE A 500 24.72 -5.75 1.74
CA ILE A 500 24.72 -4.42 2.39
C ILE A 500 23.71 -3.52 1.70
N ASP A 501 22.70 -3.10 2.46
CA ASP A 501 21.61 -2.24 2.03
C ASP A 501 21.68 -0.92 2.83
N VAL A 502 21.67 0.23 2.13
CA VAL A 502 21.84 1.57 2.74
C VAL A 502 20.80 2.54 2.18
N GLY A 503 20.13 3.28 3.05
CA GLY A 503 19.19 4.34 2.67
C GLY A 503 19.58 5.66 3.30
N ILE A 504 19.80 6.68 2.48
CA ILE A 504 20.02 8.06 2.92
C ILE A 504 18.74 8.84 2.62
N HIS A 505 18.16 9.49 3.63
CA HIS A 505 16.90 10.19 3.51
C HIS A 505 16.99 11.63 4.03
N TYR A 506 16.36 12.54 3.31
CA TYR A 506 16.21 13.95 3.65
C TYR A 506 14.74 14.33 3.61
N LEU A 507 14.29 15.06 4.62
CA LEU A 507 12.93 15.60 4.72
C LEU A 507 12.99 17.08 5.05
N PHE A 508 12.12 17.86 4.40
CA PHE A 508 11.73 19.19 4.82
C PHE A 508 10.27 19.13 5.27
N SER A 509 9.95 19.67 6.45
CA SER A 509 8.57 19.77 6.93
C SER A 509 8.29 21.19 7.42
N HIS A 510 7.18 21.78 6.97
CA HIS A 510 6.64 23.00 7.54
C HIS A 510 5.54 22.64 8.54
N SER A 511 5.58 23.21 9.74
CA SER A 511 4.63 22.92 10.82
C SER A 511 4.17 24.22 11.50
N PRO A 512 2.87 24.49 11.67
CA PRO A 512 2.35 25.81 12.07
C PRO A 512 2.40 26.11 13.59
N ASP A 513 2.70 25.12 14.44
CA ASP A 513 2.39 25.15 15.88
C ASP A 513 3.56 24.78 16.82
N GLY A 514 4.72 24.38 16.29
CA GLY A 514 5.88 23.92 17.05
C GLY A 514 5.96 22.41 17.31
N LEU A 515 5.06 21.61 16.73
CA LEU A 515 5.08 20.15 16.80
C LEU A 515 5.79 19.54 15.58
N LEU A 516 6.76 18.64 15.80
CA LEU A 516 7.46 17.87 14.76
C LEU A 516 6.61 16.77 14.11
N GLY A 517 5.66 16.20 14.86
CA GLY A 517 4.85 15.05 14.40
C GLY A 517 5.61 13.72 14.28
N ASN A 518 6.87 13.63 14.70
CA ASN A 518 7.72 12.41 14.66
C ASN A 518 7.17 11.20 15.46
N GLY A 519 6.12 11.39 16.27
CA GLY A 519 5.35 10.35 16.93
C GLY A 519 6.01 9.67 18.13
N ILE A 520 7.30 9.89 18.38
CA ILE A 520 8.09 9.30 19.48
C ILE A 520 9.32 10.16 19.83
N GLY A 521 9.67 10.24 21.12
CA GLY A 521 10.70 11.15 21.64
C GLY A 521 10.20 12.60 21.77
N ASP A 522 11.13 13.55 21.88
CA ASP A 522 10.83 14.99 21.79
C ASP A 522 10.12 15.29 20.46
N ALA A 523 8.80 15.46 20.55
CA ALA A 523 7.93 15.83 19.45
C ALA A 523 7.60 17.33 19.45
N GLN A 524 7.78 18.00 20.58
CA GLN A 524 7.43 19.40 20.81
C GLN A 524 8.71 20.25 20.86
N LEU A 525 8.80 21.29 20.02
CA LEU A 525 9.99 22.15 19.90
C LEU A 525 9.97 23.33 20.88
N ILE A 526 8.78 23.80 21.25
CA ILE A 526 8.60 25.00 22.10
C ILE A 526 7.91 24.70 23.42
N SER A 527 8.25 25.49 24.44
CA SER A 527 7.61 25.50 25.76
C SER A 527 6.07 25.43 25.65
N PRO A 528 5.39 24.58 26.46
CA PRO A 528 3.93 24.50 26.48
C PRO A 528 3.25 25.79 27.03
N PHE A 529 4.04 26.76 27.49
CA PHE A 529 3.57 28.09 27.91
C PHE A 529 3.82 29.20 26.86
N ALA A 530 4.53 28.88 25.77
CA ALA A 530 4.81 29.82 24.69
C ALA A 530 3.62 29.93 23.69
N PRO A 531 3.48 31.05 22.96
CA PRO A 531 2.57 31.14 21.82
C PRO A 531 2.95 30.13 20.72
N PRO A 532 1.96 29.47 20.07
CA PRO A 532 2.21 28.63 18.90
C PRO A 532 3.03 29.38 17.84
N THR A 533 4.10 28.75 17.39
CA THR A 533 5.08 29.34 16.48
C THR A 533 5.33 28.37 15.33
N ALA A 534 5.27 28.85 14.09
CA ALA A 534 5.53 28.01 12.92
C ALA A 534 7.03 27.72 12.76
N PHE A 535 7.39 26.51 12.35
CA PHE A 535 8.75 26.03 12.10
C PHE A 535 8.91 25.45 10.69
N ASN A 536 10.10 25.66 10.14
CA ASN A 536 10.65 24.96 9.00
C ASN A 536 11.69 23.96 9.51
N THR A 537 11.44 22.67 9.32
CA THR A 537 12.26 21.58 9.84
C THR A 537 13.01 20.89 8.70
N HIS A 538 14.34 20.83 8.81
CA HIS A 538 15.23 20.09 7.94
C HIS A 538 15.75 18.84 8.67
N ALA A 539 15.37 17.65 8.24
CA ALA A 539 15.80 16.39 8.83
C ALA A 539 16.64 15.57 7.85
N VAL A 540 17.81 15.11 8.30
CA VAL A 540 18.75 14.26 7.56
C VAL A 540 18.96 12.96 8.33
N GLY A 541 18.89 11.83 7.66
CA GLY A 541 19.14 10.54 8.28
C GLY A 541 19.69 9.49 7.34
N ALA A 542 20.21 8.43 7.95
CA ALA A 542 20.69 7.25 7.26
C ALA A 542 20.24 5.98 7.98
N THR A 543 20.06 4.91 7.22
CA THR A 543 19.82 3.54 7.68
C THR A 543 20.79 2.64 6.92
N ALA A 544 21.46 1.72 7.62
CA ALA A 544 22.34 0.73 7.01
C ALA A 544 22.10 -0.65 7.65
N THR A 545 21.92 -1.67 6.81
CA THR A 545 21.73 -3.06 7.20
C THR A 545 22.81 -3.92 6.52
N TRP A 546 23.48 -4.77 7.31
CA TRP A 546 24.49 -5.72 6.86
C TRP A 546 24.07 -7.15 7.19
N ARG A 547 23.80 -7.92 6.14
CA ARG A 547 23.45 -9.34 6.15
C ARG A 547 24.74 -10.17 6.24
N ILE A 548 25.21 -10.41 7.46
CA ILE A 548 26.42 -11.21 7.73
C ILE A 548 26.24 -12.64 7.21
N ASN A 549 25.07 -13.23 7.43
CA ASN A 549 24.66 -14.53 6.88
C ASN A 549 23.11 -14.63 6.87
N PRO A 550 22.49 -15.68 6.30
CA PRO A 550 21.03 -15.82 6.22
C PRO A 550 20.28 -15.85 7.57
N ASN A 551 20.98 -16.00 8.69
CA ASN A 551 20.45 -16.09 10.06
C ASN A 551 20.87 -14.94 10.98
N LEU A 552 21.70 -14.00 10.49
CA LEU A 552 22.16 -12.85 11.25
C LEU A 552 22.29 -11.62 10.35
N GLN A 553 21.53 -10.58 10.67
CA GLN A 553 21.67 -9.25 10.08
C GLN A 553 21.94 -8.26 11.23
N LEU A 554 22.97 -7.43 11.08
CA LEU A 554 23.18 -6.28 11.95
C LEU A 554 22.74 -5.02 11.21
N GLY A 555 22.32 -3.98 11.93
CA GLY A 555 22.08 -2.70 11.30
C GLY A 555 22.06 -1.55 12.29
N ALA A 556 22.03 -0.35 11.75
CA ALA A 556 21.93 0.88 12.51
C ALA A 556 21.21 1.95 11.68
N TRP A 557 20.63 2.92 12.37
CA TRP A 557 20.15 4.15 11.76
C TRP A 557 20.40 5.34 12.67
N GLY A 558 20.48 6.53 12.08
CA GLY A 558 20.69 7.80 12.77
C GLY A 558 19.98 8.93 12.06
N GLY A 559 19.50 9.91 12.84
CA GLY A 559 18.84 11.12 12.37
C GLY A 559 19.36 12.34 13.12
N TRP A 560 19.52 13.44 12.38
CA TRP A 560 19.73 14.79 12.90
C TRP A 560 18.67 15.69 12.25
N THR A 561 18.06 16.54 13.06
CA THR A 561 16.96 17.41 12.66
C THR A 561 17.24 18.82 13.16
N HIS A 562 17.17 19.82 12.27
CA HIS A 562 17.34 21.24 12.56
C HIS A 562 16.00 21.94 12.27
N SER A 563 15.47 22.71 13.22
CA SER A 563 14.16 23.37 13.08
C SER A 563 14.28 24.87 13.32
N ASP A 564 14.05 25.64 12.25
CA ASP A 564 14.07 27.10 12.24
C ASP A 564 12.66 27.67 12.39
N PRO A 565 12.38 28.52 13.40
CA PRO A 565 11.10 29.19 13.53
C PRO A 565 10.95 30.32 12.49
N VAL A 566 9.74 30.50 11.97
CA VAL A 566 9.48 31.43 10.85
C VAL A 566 9.45 32.90 11.28
N ASN A 567 8.99 33.19 12.50
CA ASN A 567 8.79 34.56 13.03
C ASN A 567 9.47 34.78 14.40
N LEU A 568 10.55 34.04 14.67
CA LEU A 568 11.32 34.08 15.91
C LEU A 568 12.81 33.93 15.58
N SER A 569 13.70 34.22 16.53
CA SER A 569 15.15 34.02 16.36
C SER A 569 15.63 32.72 17.00
N GLY A 570 16.77 32.20 16.54
CA GLY A 570 17.34 30.93 17.02
C GLY A 570 16.78 29.72 16.28
N SER A 571 17.19 28.52 16.69
CA SER A 571 16.75 27.25 16.13
C SER A 571 16.80 26.12 17.18
N VAL A 572 16.19 24.98 16.86
CA VAL A 572 16.15 23.77 17.71
C VAL A 572 16.75 22.59 16.96
N GLU A 573 17.67 21.86 17.60
CA GLU A 573 18.32 20.68 17.04
C GLU A 573 17.98 19.41 17.83
N THR A 574 17.57 18.37 17.11
CA THR A 574 17.16 17.07 17.67
C THR A 574 17.97 15.94 17.05
N THR A 575 18.41 14.98 17.87
CA THR A 575 19.15 13.79 17.43
C THR A 575 18.48 12.49 17.86
N ASN A 576 18.59 11.45 17.03
CA ASN A 576 18.11 10.11 17.32
C ASN A 576 19.02 9.07 16.65
N TRP A 577 19.11 7.87 17.23
CA TRP A 577 19.86 6.76 16.63
C TRP A 577 19.47 5.43 17.25
N ALA A 578 19.68 4.33 16.53
CA ALA A 578 19.61 3.00 17.09
C ALA A 578 20.55 2.04 16.36
N MET A 579 20.91 0.95 17.05
CA MET A 579 21.62 -0.21 16.52
C MET A 579 20.81 -1.47 16.83
N PHE A 580 20.85 -2.46 15.95
CA PHE A 580 20.08 -3.68 16.11
C PHE A 580 20.78 -4.93 15.59
N ALA A 581 20.38 -6.07 16.13
CA ALA A 581 20.68 -7.41 15.65
C ALA A 581 19.35 -8.14 15.37
N ALA A 582 19.16 -8.53 14.12
CA ALA A 582 18.04 -9.34 13.67
C ALA A 582 18.51 -10.78 13.43
N PHE A 583 17.70 -11.74 13.87
CA PHE A 583 17.97 -13.17 13.80
C PHE A 583 16.88 -13.90 13.00
N PRO A 584 16.91 -13.85 11.65
CA PRO A 584 15.99 -14.60 10.82
C PRO A 584 16.12 -16.11 11.02
N ASN A 585 14.98 -16.80 11.04
CA ASN A 585 14.85 -18.24 11.24
C ASN A 585 15.40 -18.74 12.59
N LEU A 586 15.40 -17.89 13.63
CA LEU A 586 15.89 -18.24 14.96
C LEU A 586 15.07 -19.40 15.54
N GLY A 587 15.74 -20.53 15.81
CA GLY A 587 15.14 -21.77 16.32
C GLY A 587 14.34 -22.58 15.28
N ARG A 588 13.57 -21.92 14.39
CA ARG A 588 12.84 -22.55 13.27
C ARG A 588 12.73 -21.59 12.07
N PRO A 589 12.63 -22.11 10.83
CA PRO A 589 12.31 -21.29 9.65
C PRO A 589 11.06 -20.41 9.83
N GLY A 590 11.11 -19.19 9.31
CA GLY A 590 10.02 -18.20 9.40
C GLY A 590 9.97 -17.37 10.69
N ASN A 591 10.61 -17.84 11.77
CA ASN A 591 10.75 -17.06 13.01
C ASN A 591 11.65 -15.84 12.84
N LEU A 592 11.49 -14.83 13.69
CA LEU A 592 12.37 -13.66 13.77
C LEU A 592 12.66 -13.32 15.24
N GLY A 593 13.92 -13.42 15.66
CA GLY A 593 14.39 -12.77 16.88
C GLY A 593 14.91 -11.38 16.57
N GLY A 594 14.76 -10.44 17.50
CA GLY A 594 15.33 -9.09 17.38
C GLY A 594 15.79 -8.53 18.72
N ILE A 595 16.93 -7.86 18.70
CA ILE A 595 17.45 -7.04 19.81
C ILE A 595 17.78 -5.65 19.23
N LEU A 596 17.33 -4.58 19.88
CA LEU A 596 17.59 -3.20 19.47
C LEU A 596 17.97 -2.33 20.68
N PHE A 597 18.88 -1.38 20.46
CA PHE A 597 19.37 -0.43 21.46
C PHE A 597 19.54 0.95 20.82
N GLY A 598 19.05 2.02 21.44
CA GLY A 598 19.16 3.36 20.86
C GLY A 598 18.62 4.49 21.71
N GLN A 599 18.63 5.69 21.12
CA GLN A 599 18.16 6.95 21.68
C GLN A 599 16.95 7.47 20.87
N PRO A 600 15.77 7.63 21.49
CA PRO A 600 14.66 8.41 20.94
C PRO A 600 15.09 9.85 20.53
N PRO A 601 14.34 10.52 19.64
CA PRO A 601 14.54 11.94 19.34
C PRO A 601 14.70 12.80 20.59
N LYS A 602 15.91 13.34 20.80
CA LYS A 602 16.29 14.21 21.92
C LYS A 602 16.69 15.58 21.39
N ILE A 603 16.12 16.66 21.92
CA ILE A 603 16.60 18.02 21.68
C ILE A 603 17.97 18.18 22.33
N THR A 604 19.00 18.29 21.50
CA THR A 604 20.40 18.47 21.91
C THR A 604 20.83 19.94 21.96
N SER A 605 20.11 20.82 21.28
CA SER A 605 20.33 22.27 21.33
C SER A 605 19.01 23.00 21.07
N SER A 606 18.77 24.10 21.78
CA SER A 606 17.65 25.01 21.55
C SER A 606 18.14 26.42 21.85
N THR A 607 18.06 27.31 20.86
CA THR A 607 18.60 28.68 20.93
C THR A 607 17.52 29.74 20.78
N LEU A 608 16.27 29.36 21.04
CA LEU A 608 15.11 30.26 21.03
C LEU A 608 15.22 31.30 22.16
N PRO A 609 14.45 32.40 22.12
CA PRO A 609 14.42 33.38 23.20
C PRO A 609 13.89 32.77 24.51
N GLU A 610 14.21 33.42 25.62
CA GLU A 610 13.66 33.03 26.94
C GLU A 610 12.12 32.97 26.91
N GLY A 611 11.57 31.96 27.56
CA GLY A 611 10.15 31.59 27.54
C GLY A 611 9.75 30.62 26.43
N TYR A 612 10.53 30.52 25.33
CA TYR A 612 10.16 29.69 24.16
C TYR A 612 10.81 28.30 24.14
N ASN A 613 12.00 28.11 24.72
CA ASN A 613 12.68 26.80 24.67
C ASN A 613 11.84 25.72 25.39
N PHE A 614 11.71 24.55 24.77
CA PHE A 614 11.12 23.37 25.42
C PHE A 614 12.08 22.74 26.46
N PRO A 615 13.40 22.62 26.22
CA PRO A 615 14.37 22.49 27.29
C PRO A 615 14.21 23.62 28.32
N ASN A 616 14.35 23.29 29.60
CA ASN A 616 14.26 24.23 30.72
C ASN A 616 12.96 25.05 30.78
N PHE A 617 11.86 24.63 30.13
CA PHE A 617 10.58 25.38 30.12
C PHE A 617 10.01 25.68 31.51
N PHE A 618 10.37 24.87 32.52
CA PHE A 618 10.02 25.03 33.92
C PHE A 618 10.90 26.04 34.68
N ASP A 619 12.07 26.41 34.14
CA ASP A 619 12.98 27.43 34.65
C ASP A 619 13.18 28.54 33.61
N GLY A 620 12.07 29.19 33.26
CA GLY A 620 12.04 30.32 32.35
C GLY A 620 12.21 29.99 30.86
N GLY A 621 12.38 28.72 30.46
CA GLY A 621 12.57 28.35 29.05
C GLY A 621 13.86 28.93 28.47
N THR A 622 14.96 28.75 29.18
CA THR A 622 16.31 29.20 28.80
C THR A 622 16.91 28.38 27.65
N ALA A 623 17.85 28.96 26.91
CA ALA A 623 18.53 28.28 25.81
C ALA A 623 19.42 27.13 26.31
N GLY A 624 19.33 25.96 25.66
CA GLY A 624 20.02 24.73 26.06
C GLY A 624 19.46 23.49 25.36
N GLY A 625 20.08 22.34 25.57
CA GLY A 625 19.50 21.04 25.23
C GLY A 625 18.82 20.39 26.43
N ARG A 626 18.11 19.27 26.24
CA ARG A 626 17.77 18.35 27.34
C ARG A 626 19.09 17.87 27.98
N GLU A 627 19.24 17.96 29.30
CA GLU A 627 20.46 17.51 29.97
C GLU A 627 20.61 15.98 29.88
N ASP A 628 19.67 15.24 30.46
CA ASP A 628 19.65 13.78 30.45
C ASP A 628 19.29 13.16 29.09
N THR A 629 19.62 11.88 28.93
CA THR A 629 19.38 11.12 27.70
C THR A 629 18.57 9.87 28.02
N SER A 630 17.51 9.61 27.24
CA SER A 630 16.75 8.36 27.33
C SER A 630 17.38 7.28 26.47
N VAL A 631 17.36 6.05 26.94
CA VAL A 631 17.91 4.90 26.23
C VAL A 631 16.84 3.82 26.14
N HIS A 632 16.47 3.46 24.91
CA HIS A 632 15.53 2.38 24.59
C HIS A 632 16.31 1.09 24.34
N ALA A 633 15.96 0.04 25.07
CA ALA A 633 16.49 -1.32 24.88
C ALA A 633 15.34 -2.30 24.71
N GLU A 634 15.31 -3.05 23.61
CA GLU A 634 14.22 -3.95 23.24
C GLU A 634 14.73 -5.36 22.90
N ILE A 635 13.96 -6.37 23.32
CA ILE A 635 14.10 -7.75 22.86
C ILE A 635 12.73 -8.34 22.53
N PHE A 636 12.61 -8.98 21.37
CA PHE A 636 11.40 -9.67 20.95
C PHE A 636 11.70 -10.96 20.19
N TYR A 637 10.72 -11.85 20.15
CA TYR A 637 10.81 -13.10 19.40
C TYR A 637 9.47 -13.46 18.76
N ARG A 638 9.40 -13.35 17.44
CA ARG A 638 8.25 -13.79 16.64
C ARG A 638 8.37 -15.28 16.35
N ALA A 639 7.53 -16.07 16.99
CA ALA A 639 7.29 -17.47 16.65
C ALA A 639 6.23 -17.55 15.53
N GLN A 640 6.62 -17.99 14.35
CA GLN A 640 5.70 -18.30 13.25
C GLN A 640 5.04 -19.66 13.54
N LEU A 641 3.73 -19.69 13.73
CA LEU A 641 3.00 -20.93 14.04
C LEU A 641 2.57 -21.65 12.76
N ASN A 642 2.17 -20.89 11.75
CA ASN A 642 1.92 -21.31 10.37
C ASN A 642 2.00 -20.07 9.46
N ASN A 643 1.72 -20.22 8.16
CA ASN A 643 1.79 -19.11 7.17
C ASN A 643 0.85 -17.93 7.49
N ASN A 644 -0.18 -18.15 8.30
CA ASN A 644 -1.27 -17.21 8.57
C ASN A 644 -1.26 -16.67 10.01
N ILE A 645 -0.47 -17.26 10.93
CA ILE A 645 -0.49 -16.93 12.36
C ILE A 645 0.94 -16.85 12.92
N ALA A 646 1.27 -15.72 13.54
CA ALA A 646 2.49 -15.49 14.30
C ALA A 646 2.19 -15.01 15.72
N LEU A 647 3.04 -15.40 16.68
CA LEU A 647 2.97 -14.94 18.07
C LEU A 647 4.30 -14.27 18.45
N THR A 648 4.24 -13.01 18.89
CA THR A 648 5.39 -12.17 19.24
C THR A 648 5.31 -11.70 20.69
N PRO A 649 5.83 -12.48 21.66
CA PRO A 649 6.29 -11.92 22.91
C PRO A 649 7.43 -10.91 22.67
N GLY A 650 7.39 -9.78 23.38
CA GLY A 650 8.48 -8.82 23.45
C GLY A 650 8.43 -7.98 24.72
N VAL A 651 9.57 -7.40 25.07
CA VAL A 651 9.70 -6.43 26.16
C VAL A 651 10.72 -5.37 25.77
N PHE A 652 10.43 -4.12 26.13
CA PHE A 652 11.41 -3.04 26.05
C PHE A 652 11.44 -2.22 27.33
N VAL A 653 12.61 -1.60 27.57
CA VAL A 653 12.89 -0.74 28.70
C VAL A 653 13.39 0.60 28.16
N ILE A 654 12.80 1.68 28.64
CA ILE A 654 13.24 3.05 28.40
C ILE A 654 13.83 3.56 29.70
N PHE A 655 15.15 3.67 29.77
CA PHE A 655 15.84 4.33 30.86
C PHE A 655 15.65 5.84 30.72
N ASN A 656 15.50 6.54 31.86
CA ASN A 656 15.35 8.00 31.95
C ASN A 656 14.26 8.56 30.99
N PRO A 657 13.01 8.05 31.01
CA PRO A 657 11.99 8.44 30.03
C PRO A 657 11.68 9.94 30.05
N ASP A 658 11.26 10.49 28.92
CA ASP A 658 11.16 11.95 28.68
C ASP A 658 12.48 12.72 28.90
N HIS A 659 13.63 12.09 28.63
CA HIS A 659 14.95 12.71 28.77
C HIS A 659 15.18 13.41 30.13
N ASN A 660 14.78 12.72 31.21
CA ASN A 660 14.94 13.12 32.61
C ASN A 660 15.41 11.91 33.43
N ALA A 661 16.55 12.01 34.13
CA ALA A 661 17.10 10.94 34.96
C ALA A 661 16.47 10.85 36.36
N ALA A 662 15.60 11.78 36.74
CA ALA A 662 14.74 11.65 37.92
C ALA A 662 13.55 10.68 37.69
N ASN A 663 13.29 10.27 36.44
CA ASN A 663 12.21 9.35 36.10
C ASN A 663 12.63 7.88 36.20
N ASP A 664 11.80 7.06 36.84
CA ASP A 664 11.98 5.60 36.88
C ASP A 664 11.99 4.99 35.46
N PRO A 665 12.80 3.94 35.20
CA PRO A 665 12.79 3.24 33.92
C PRO A 665 11.42 2.65 33.55
N LEU A 666 10.89 3.06 32.40
CA LEU A 666 9.61 2.56 31.88
C LEU A 666 9.82 1.21 31.19
N ILE A 667 9.21 0.16 31.74
CA ILE A 667 9.20 -1.20 31.20
C ILE A 667 7.85 -1.45 30.53
N VAL A 668 7.86 -1.81 29.25
CA VAL A 668 6.66 -2.16 28.48
C VAL A 668 6.77 -3.61 28.01
N GLY A 669 5.79 -4.44 28.39
CA GLY A 669 5.68 -5.83 27.94
C GLY A 669 4.45 -6.01 27.05
N ALA A 670 4.60 -6.76 25.96
CA ALA A 670 3.50 -7.09 25.05
C ALA A 670 3.60 -8.51 24.49
N LEU A 671 2.44 -9.14 24.29
CA LEU A 671 2.27 -10.40 23.58
C LEU A 671 1.33 -10.17 22.38
N ARG A 672 1.93 -9.92 21.21
CA ARG A 672 1.22 -9.64 19.95
C ARG A 672 0.93 -10.94 19.19
N ALA A 673 -0.33 -11.28 18.97
CA ALA A 673 -0.76 -12.32 18.04
C ALA A 673 -1.18 -11.67 16.71
N THR A 674 -0.50 -12.04 15.62
CA THR A 674 -0.76 -11.52 14.27
C THR A 674 -1.41 -12.61 13.42
N PHE A 675 -2.60 -12.34 12.88
CA PHE A 675 -3.32 -13.17 11.92
C PHE A 675 -3.27 -12.52 10.53
N ARG A 676 -3.17 -13.34 9.48
CA ARG A 676 -2.99 -12.93 8.08
C ARG A 676 -3.80 -13.83 7.15
N PHE A 677 -4.54 -13.25 6.20
CA PHE A 677 -5.43 -13.96 5.28
C PHE A 677 -5.63 -13.21 3.95
#